data_AF-A0A1G3KSK3-F1
#
_entry.id   AF-A0A1G3KSK3-F1
#
_cell.length_a   1.000
_cell.length_b   1.000
_cell.length_c   1.000
_cell.angle_alpha   90.00
_cell.angle_beta   90.00
_cell.angle_gamma   90.00
#
_symmetry.space_group_name_H-M   'P 1'
#
loop_
_entity.id
_entity.type
_entity.pdbx_description
1 polymer ?
#
loop_
_entity_poly.entity_id
_entity_poly.type
_entity_poly.pdbx_seq_one_letter_code
_entity_poly.pdbx_strand_id
1 'polypeptide(L)'
;MAAVGKKGERMRGRSLWGWLGAVLFVLCGGPITADALARPAAIPAIPRLEKADLDAWLDGYMLYALKRGDAAGAVVVVVKDGAVLTQRGFGFADVATRRPVDPETTLFRQASVSKLVTWTAVMQLVEQGKIDLDRDVNAYLDFRIPAFDGKPVTMRNLMTHTAGFEEVQRGLNSYDPAKVPSLGAALKRQVPYRIFAPGTTPAYSNFGTSLAGYIVERVSGLSFDDYVERHIFTPAGMTRSSFRQPLPASLRPLMASGYMLGSGKPGPFELSSLSPSGGMTASGADMGRFMIAHLADGGALMKPATAAQMHRTILRLIPPLNGMALGFYEQNINGRKALSHAGDSLNFHSQLWIFPEEKVGIYMSMNAAGRQNVSGPIRSHLFDAFADRYFPFTLRDGRVDARTARDHARLMVGTYNKTRRLESSFLKAMELAGQVKVSLDAEGGIVLSLSPGLGGQARKWVEIEPFVWRELGGKMRLAAQVDNGRVVRFSLDSGSPYVAFDRVPWYLSTAWLTPAFLVSLGALLLTAIAWPAAALVRRRYGVASGLSPAARKSYRLTRGFAALAVAVVAGWILFVSRLVRDFSSLNGELDGVLIALQLVTPVAFLGLFASAVWNIRHVWTEARGRFAKFWGIVMLIAAVVLLWVGVGFHLIGFGTRF
;
A
#
# COMPACT_ATOMS: atom_id res chain seq x y z
N MET A 1 63.25 7.02 -12.11
CA MET A 1 62.24 7.47 -13.10
C MET A 1 61.20 6.37 -13.19
N ALA A 2 59.95 6.68 -12.80
CA ALA A 2 59.28 5.94 -11.72
C ALA A 2 60.00 6.09 -10.35
N ALA A 3 59.44 5.50 -9.30
CA ALA A 3 59.71 5.68 -7.86
C ALA A 3 59.04 6.95 -7.27
N VAL A 4 58.13 6.88 -6.28
CA VAL A 4 58.21 6.31 -4.90
C VAL A 4 58.99 7.23 -3.95
N GLY A 5 58.32 7.68 -2.88
CA GLY A 5 58.90 8.58 -1.87
C GLY A 5 58.05 8.74 -0.61
N LYS A 6 57.86 7.67 0.18
CA LYS A 6 57.35 7.76 1.56
C LYS A 6 58.49 8.15 2.52
N LYS A 7 58.24 9.11 3.41
CA LYS A 7 58.79 9.35 4.78
C LYS A 7 58.04 10.60 5.31
N GLY A 8 57.62 10.77 6.57
CA GLY A 8 58.30 10.46 7.84
C GLY A 8 59.27 11.61 8.16
N GLU A 9 59.22 12.35 9.27
CA GLU A 9 58.44 12.27 10.51
C GLU A 9 58.34 13.64 11.23
N ARG A 10 57.28 13.79 12.04
CA ARG A 10 57.15 14.51 13.34
C ARG A 10 58.15 15.62 13.80
N MET A 11 57.51 16.66 14.35
CA MET A 11 57.79 17.40 15.62
C MET A 11 58.53 18.76 15.65
N ARG A 12 57.76 19.76 16.15
CA ARG A 12 58.05 20.78 17.19
C ARG A 12 58.79 22.10 16.86
N GLY A 13 58.05 23.18 17.10
CA GLY A 13 58.45 24.47 17.67
C GLY A 13 57.16 25.30 17.90
N ARG A 14 56.66 25.56 19.13
CA ARG A 14 57.15 26.48 20.20
C ARG A 14 57.34 27.93 19.71
N SER A 15 56.90 28.98 20.41
CA SER A 15 56.06 29.12 21.64
C SER A 15 55.93 30.61 22.05
N LEU A 16 54.89 30.97 22.84
CA LEU A 16 54.78 32.10 23.81
C LEU A 16 55.29 33.51 23.35
N TRP A 17 54.54 34.61 23.50
CA TRP A 17 54.28 35.32 24.78
C TRP A 17 53.27 36.48 24.54
N GLY A 18 52.45 36.81 25.55
CA GLY A 18 51.45 37.89 25.47
C GLY A 18 50.55 37.97 26.71
N TRP A 19 51.14 38.28 27.88
CA TRP A 19 50.44 38.60 29.15
C TRP A 19 50.21 40.12 29.22
N LEU A 20 49.39 40.75 30.09
CA LEU A 20 48.57 40.40 31.27
C LEU A 20 47.10 40.86 31.04
N GLY A 21 46.11 40.85 31.95
CA GLY A 21 45.93 40.45 33.36
C GLY A 21 44.72 41.21 33.95
N ALA A 22 44.02 40.65 34.94
CA ALA A 22 42.78 41.21 35.50
C ALA A 22 43.00 42.06 36.78
N VAL A 23 41.99 42.83 37.23
CA VAL A 23 41.40 42.84 38.61
C VAL A 23 40.63 44.14 38.99
N LEU A 24 39.31 43.98 39.26
CA LEU A 24 38.36 44.65 40.19
C LEU A 24 37.98 46.16 40.22
N PHE A 25 36.78 46.36 40.83
CA PHE A 25 36.14 47.56 41.45
C PHE A 25 35.53 48.63 40.49
N VAL A 26 34.37 49.27 40.73
CA VAL A 26 33.41 49.40 41.87
C VAL A 26 31.94 49.30 41.40
N LEU A 27 31.02 49.01 42.33
CA LEU A 27 29.55 49.12 42.27
C LEU A 27 28.98 50.38 41.59
N CYS A 28 27.89 50.20 40.83
CA CYS A 28 26.78 51.16 40.72
C CYS A 28 25.46 50.39 40.58
N GLY A 29 24.64 50.39 41.64
CA GLY A 29 23.35 49.69 41.65
C GLY A 29 22.21 50.60 41.22
N GLY A 30 21.46 50.18 40.20
CA GLY A 30 20.06 50.57 40.03
C GLY A 30 19.17 49.40 40.48
N PRO A 31 18.07 49.62 41.21
CA PRO A 31 17.22 48.53 41.66
C PRO A 31 16.49 47.90 40.46
N ILE A 32 16.91 46.71 40.05
CA ILE A 32 16.04 45.82 39.27
C ILE A 32 14.88 45.46 40.20
N THR A 33 13.69 45.98 39.92
CA THR A 33 12.49 45.63 40.68
C THR A 33 12.24 44.14 40.55
N ALA A 34 12.09 43.46 41.69
CA ALA A 34 11.95 42.00 41.76
C ALA A 34 10.69 41.45 41.06
N ASP A 35 9.78 42.33 40.65
CA ASP A 35 8.54 42.05 39.92
C ASP A 35 8.74 41.55 38.46
N ALA A 36 9.97 41.66 37.92
CA ALA A 36 10.30 41.18 36.58
C ALA A 36 10.65 39.68 36.51
N LEU A 37 10.74 38.98 37.64
CA LEU A 37 11.06 37.56 37.72
C LEU A 37 9.87 36.77 38.30
N ALA A 38 9.48 35.71 37.58
CA ALA A 38 8.42 34.77 37.96
C ALA A 38 6.95 35.29 37.93
N ARG A 39 6.52 35.85 36.79
CA ARG A 39 5.26 35.34 36.25
C ARG A 39 5.52 33.92 35.75
N PRO A 40 4.93 32.85 36.32
CA PRO A 40 4.99 31.55 35.69
C PRO A 40 4.43 31.69 34.28
N ALA A 41 5.17 31.21 33.28
CA ALA A 41 4.65 31.17 31.91
C ALA A 41 3.33 30.39 31.96
N ALA A 42 2.22 31.07 31.67
CA ALA A 42 0.91 30.43 31.69
C ALA A 42 0.99 29.21 30.77
N ILE A 43 0.67 28.02 31.32
CA ILE A 43 0.64 26.79 30.54
C ILE A 43 -0.20 27.10 29.31
N PRO A 44 0.35 26.97 28.07
CA PRO A 44 -0.35 27.42 26.89
C PRO A 44 -1.69 26.70 26.84
N ALA A 45 -2.77 27.47 26.94
CA ALA A 45 -4.11 26.92 26.99
C ALA A 45 -4.33 26.06 25.74
N ILE A 46 -4.94 24.89 25.91
CA ILE A 46 -5.28 24.01 24.79
C ILE A 46 -6.05 24.85 23.77
N PRO A 47 -5.57 24.99 22.53
CA PRO A 47 -6.24 25.80 21.53
C PRO A 47 -7.65 25.28 21.32
N ARG A 48 -8.64 26.17 21.38
CA ARG A 48 -10.02 25.80 21.08
C ARG A 48 -10.16 25.61 19.58
N LEU A 49 -11.00 24.65 19.17
CA LEU A 49 -11.33 24.42 17.77
C LEU A 49 -12.26 25.55 17.26
N GLU A 50 -11.63 26.68 16.99
CA GLU A 50 -12.23 27.94 16.55
C GLU A 50 -11.57 28.38 15.24
N LYS A 51 -12.34 29.04 14.37
CA LYS A 51 -11.92 29.35 12.98
C LYS A 51 -10.59 30.09 12.90
N ALA A 52 -10.39 31.12 13.74
CA ALA A 52 -9.19 31.97 13.69
C ALA A 52 -7.90 31.20 14.01
N ASP A 53 -7.94 30.33 15.03
CA ASP A 53 -6.80 29.51 15.42
C ASP A 53 -6.47 28.45 14.35
N LEU A 54 -7.52 27.76 13.88
CA LEU A 54 -7.42 26.73 12.85
C LEU A 54 -6.88 27.30 11.53
N ASP A 55 -7.37 28.47 11.11
CA ASP A 55 -6.91 29.14 9.90
C ASP A 55 -5.43 29.52 9.98
N ALA A 56 -5.01 30.15 11.08
CA ALA A 56 -3.62 30.56 11.28
C ALA A 56 -2.66 29.35 11.30
N TRP A 57 -3.05 28.24 11.93
CA TRP A 57 -2.28 27.00 11.95
C TRP A 57 -2.20 26.35 10.56
N LEU A 58 -3.32 26.27 9.82
CA LEU A 58 -3.36 25.74 8.46
C LEU A 58 -2.50 26.57 7.50
N ASP A 59 -2.56 27.90 7.58
CA ASP A 59 -1.77 28.81 6.74
C ASP A 59 -0.26 28.63 6.94
N GLY A 60 0.18 28.53 8.21
CA GLY A 60 1.59 28.27 8.53
C GLY A 60 2.06 26.89 8.02
N TYR A 61 1.27 25.84 8.26
CA TYR A 61 1.67 24.48 7.92
C TYR A 61 1.59 24.18 6.41
N MET A 62 0.46 24.49 5.77
CA MET A 62 0.19 24.06 4.39
C MET A 62 1.07 24.74 3.36
N LEU A 63 1.34 26.05 3.51
CA LEU A 63 2.23 26.78 2.61
C LEU A 63 3.67 26.23 2.67
N TYR A 64 4.15 25.91 3.88
CA TYR A 64 5.45 25.26 4.08
C TYR A 64 5.48 23.85 3.48
N ALA A 65 4.47 23.03 3.79
CA ALA A 65 4.38 21.62 3.39
C ALA A 65 4.35 21.47 1.85
N LEU A 66 3.49 22.22 1.15
CA LEU A 66 3.40 22.19 -0.31
C LEU A 66 4.72 22.63 -0.97
N LYS A 67 5.33 23.73 -0.50
CA LYS A 67 6.59 24.26 -1.05
C LYS A 67 7.75 23.30 -0.84
N ARG A 68 7.90 22.73 0.37
CA ARG A 68 8.98 21.75 0.66
C ARG A 68 8.75 20.42 -0.07
N GLY A 69 7.49 20.05 -0.27
CA GLY A 69 7.10 18.80 -0.90
C GLY A 69 7.05 18.80 -2.43
N ASP A 70 7.20 19.96 -3.09
CA ASP A 70 6.94 20.09 -4.54
C ASP A 70 5.55 19.55 -4.92
N ALA A 71 4.53 20.01 -4.19
CA ALA A 71 3.12 19.67 -4.43
C ALA A 71 2.36 20.91 -4.95
N ALA A 72 1.52 20.72 -5.97
CA ALA A 72 0.88 21.82 -6.71
C ALA A 72 -0.12 22.61 -5.84
N GLY A 73 -1.07 21.91 -5.20
CA GLY A 73 -2.11 22.51 -4.38
C GLY A 73 -2.86 21.52 -3.50
N ALA A 74 -3.69 22.05 -2.61
CA ALA A 74 -4.52 21.29 -1.70
C ALA A 74 -5.77 22.07 -1.29
N VAL A 75 -6.81 21.34 -0.89
CA VAL A 75 -7.99 21.85 -0.20
C VAL A 75 -8.08 21.20 1.18
N VAL A 76 -8.46 21.97 2.20
CA VAL A 76 -8.76 21.50 3.56
C VAL A 76 -10.10 22.08 3.98
N VAL A 77 -10.99 21.24 4.51
CA VAL A 77 -12.30 21.64 5.03
C VAL A 77 -12.49 21.02 6.41
N VAL A 78 -12.91 21.83 7.38
CA VAL A 78 -13.29 21.38 8.72
C VAL A 78 -14.72 21.83 8.99
N VAL A 79 -15.54 20.89 9.44
CA VAL A 79 -16.94 21.11 9.85
C VAL A 79 -17.05 20.85 11.36
N LYS A 80 -17.93 21.61 12.02
CA LYS A 80 -18.17 21.51 13.47
C LYS A 80 -19.63 21.89 13.74
N ASP A 81 -20.30 21.15 14.62
CA ASP A 81 -21.68 21.42 15.08
C ASP A 81 -22.69 21.64 13.93
N GLY A 82 -22.54 20.87 12.84
CA GLY A 82 -23.43 20.93 11.67
C GLY A 82 -23.12 22.05 10.66
N ALA A 83 -22.06 22.84 10.86
CA ALA A 83 -21.67 23.94 9.97
C ALA A 83 -20.21 23.82 9.50
N VAL A 84 -19.85 24.54 8.43
CA VAL A 84 -18.46 24.68 7.97
C VAL A 84 -17.72 25.65 8.92
N LEU A 85 -16.71 25.15 9.62
CA LEU A 85 -15.84 25.96 10.49
C LEU A 85 -14.73 26.65 9.68
N THR A 86 -14.09 25.91 8.77
CA THR A 86 -13.22 26.51 7.75
C THR A 86 -13.23 25.71 6.45
N GLN A 87 -12.91 26.40 5.36
CA GLN A 87 -12.84 25.89 4.00
C GLN A 87 -11.71 26.66 3.28
N ARG A 88 -10.55 26.03 3.13
CA ARG A 88 -9.30 26.67 2.70
C ARG A 88 -8.70 25.99 1.48
N GLY A 89 -8.30 26.78 0.50
CA GLY A 89 -7.53 26.33 -0.66
C GLY A 89 -6.09 26.85 -0.59
N PHE A 90 -5.14 26.02 -1.00
CA PHE A 90 -3.71 26.29 -0.94
C PHE A 90 -3.05 25.93 -2.28
N GLY A 91 -2.10 26.74 -2.73
CA GLY A 91 -1.38 26.50 -3.99
C GLY A 91 -2.30 26.60 -5.22
N PHE A 92 -2.01 25.79 -6.24
CA PHE A 92 -2.60 25.91 -7.58
C PHE A 92 -3.42 24.67 -7.97
N ALA A 93 -4.64 24.92 -8.46
CA ALA A 93 -5.46 23.95 -9.16
C ALA A 93 -4.87 23.62 -10.54
N ASP A 94 -4.21 24.60 -11.18
CA ASP A 94 -3.37 24.39 -12.35
C ASP A 94 -2.13 25.30 -12.29
N VAL A 95 -0.96 24.69 -12.39
CA VAL A 95 0.35 25.36 -12.21
C VAL A 95 0.72 26.21 -13.41
N ALA A 96 0.37 25.79 -14.64
CA ALA A 96 0.76 26.49 -15.87
C ALA A 96 0.01 27.82 -16.03
N THR A 97 -1.31 27.80 -15.76
CA THR A 97 -2.16 29.00 -15.74
C THR A 97 -2.12 29.75 -14.41
N ARG A 98 -1.43 29.21 -13.40
CA ARG A 98 -1.41 29.70 -12.00
C ARG A 98 -2.82 29.87 -11.40
N ARG A 99 -3.80 29.08 -11.84
CA ARG A 99 -5.16 29.10 -11.26
C ARG A 99 -5.09 28.62 -9.81
N PRO A 100 -5.48 29.44 -8.81
CA PRO A 100 -5.44 29.03 -7.41
C PRO A 100 -6.41 27.89 -7.13
N VAL A 101 -6.19 27.15 -6.03
CA VAL A 101 -7.24 26.26 -5.50
C VAL A 101 -8.33 27.12 -4.85
N ASP A 102 -9.49 27.17 -5.49
CA ASP A 102 -10.74 27.64 -4.86
C ASP A 102 -11.39 26.46 -4.13
N PRO A 103 -11.55 26.50 -2.79
CA PRO A 103 -12.09 25.38 -2.04
C PRO A 103 -13.62 25.17 -2.21
N GLU A 104 -14.35 26.15 -2.73
CA GLU A 104 -15.78 26.01 -3.08
C GLU A 104 -15.96 25.31 -4.42
N THR A 105 -15.16 25.67 -5.43
CA THR A 105 -15.38 25.26 -6.83
C THR A 105 -14.37 24.28 -7.40
N THR A 106 -13.10 24.29 -6.97
CA THR A 106 -12.05 23.43 -7.55
C THR A 106 -12.32 21.96 -7.23
N LEU A 107 -12.35 21.13 -8.27
CA LEU A 107 -12.63 19.70 -8.11
C LEU A 107 -11.36 18.88 -8.00
N PHE A 108 -11.38 17.92 -7.09
CA PHE A 108 -10.33 16.92 -6.92
C PHE A 108 -10.93 15.52 -7.14
N ARG A 109 -10.13 14.62 -7.73
CA ARG A 109 -10.43 13.19 -7.70
C ARG A 109 -10.28 12.68 -6.27
N GLN A 110 -11.30 12.00 -5.79
CA GLN A 110 -11.42 11.57 -4.39
C GLN A 110 -10.74 10.22 -4.13
N ALA A 111 -10.36 9.52 -5.20
CA ALA A 111 -9.84 8.16 -5.17
C ALA A 111 -10.73 7.31 -4.24
N SER A 112 -10.15 6.50 -3.36
CA SER A 112 -10.94 5.60 -2.51
C SER A 112 -11.87 6.26 -1.48
N VAL A 113 -11.83 7.58 -1.24
CA VAL A 113 -12.88 8.27 -0.45
C VAL A 113 -14.25 8.15 -1.15
N SER A 114 -14.27 7.97 -2.49
CA SER A 114 -15.47 7.64 -3.28
C SER A 114 -16.30 6.48 -2.70
N LYS A 115 -15.64 5.52 -2.03
CA LYS A 115 -16.30 4.33 -1.49
C LYS A 115 -17.38 4.68 -0.47
N LEU A 116 -17.18 5.73 0.33
CA LEU A 116 -18.16 6.16 1.35
C LEU A 116 -19.51 6.53 0.73
N VAL A 117 -19.51 7.13 -0.46
CA VAL A 117 -20.72 7.45 -1.22
C VAL A 117 -21.37 6.18 -1.77
N THR A 118 -20.59 5.25 -2.33
CA THR A 118 -21.08 3.92 -2.76
C THR A 118 -21.70 3.13 -1.60
N TRP A 119 -21.10 3.16 -0.42
CA TRP A 119 -21.61 2.52 0.78
C TRP A 119 -22.88 3.20 1.33
N THR A 120 -22.97 4.52 1.21
CA THR A 120 -24.20 5.26 1.53
C THR A 120 -25.34 4.87 0.59
N ALA A 121 -25.08 4.71 -0.72
CA ALA A 121 -26.08 4.23 -1.68
C ALA A 121 -26.56 2.80 -1.38
N VAL A 122 -25.66 1.91 -0.95
CA VAL A 122 -26.04 0.58 -0.45
C VAL A 122 -26.95 0.71 0.77
N MET A 123 -26.59 1.51 1.77
CA MET A 123 -27.39 1.68 2.98
C MET A 123 -28.77 2.31 2.73
N GLN A 124 -28.90 3.20 1.74
CA GLN A 124 -30.21 3.71 1.28
C GLN A 124 -31.11 2.59 0.72
N LEU A 125 -30.55 1.61 0.01
CA LEU A 125 -31.30 0.45 -0.48
C LEU A 125 -31.55 -0.61 0.60
N VAL A 126 -30.69 -0.71 1.62
CA VAL A 126 -30.94 -1.51 2.83
C VAL A 126 -32.13 -0.93 3.61
N GLU A 127 -32.17 0.38 3.81
CA GLU A 127 -33.30 1.06 4.47
C GLU A 127 -34.62 0.89 3.72
N GLN A 128 -34.57 0.80 2.38
CA GLN A 128 -35.72 0.51 1.53
C GLN A 128 -36.13 -0.98 1.52
N GLY A 129 -35.43 -1.86 2.25
CA GLY A 129 -35.66 -3.32 2.26
C GLY A 129 -35.30 -4.01 0.94
N LYS A 130 -34.59 -3.32 0.03
CA LYS A 130 -34.22 -3.83 -1.31
C LYS A 130 -32.89 -4.58 -1.32
N ILE A 131 -32.01 -4.29 -0.36
CA ILE A 131 -30.77 -5.03 -0.12
C ILE A 131 -30.79 -5.56 1.31
N ASP A 132 -30.75 -6.87 1.45
CA ASP A 132 -30.37 -7.55 2.70
C ASP A 132 -28.84 -7.63 2.77
N LEU A 133 -28.26 -7.21 3.90
CA LEU A 133 -26.83 -7.20 4.17
C LEU A 133 -26.22 -8.61 4.23
N ASP A 134 -26.98 -9.62 4.66
CA ASP A 134 -26.49 -10.98 4.95
C ASP A 134 -26.94 -12.01 3.91
N ARG A 135 -27.72 -11.60 2.91
CA ARG A 135 -28.07 -12.41 1.74
C ARG A 135 -26.91 -12.55 0.77
N ASP A 136 -26.84 -13.69 0.07
CA ASP A 136 -25.90 -13.92 -1.04
C ASP A 136 -26.06 -12.84 -2.12
N VAL A 137 -24.97 -12.16 -2.46
CA VAL A 137 -24.93 -11.11 -3.49
C VAL A 137 -25.34 -11.62 -4.87
N ASN A 138 -25.22 -12.92 -5.15
CA ASN A 138 -25.73 -13.54 -6.38
C ASN A 138 -27.24 -13.31 -6.59
N ALA A 139 -28.02 -13.04 -5.53
CA ALA A 139 -29.44 -12.72 -5.64
C ALA A 139 -29.73 -11.37 -6.33
N TYR A 140 -28.72 -10.50 -6.50
CA TYR A 140 -28.84 -9.17 -7.11
C TYR A 140 -28.05 -9.02 -8.42
N LEU A 141 -27.36 -10.07 -8.86
CA LEU A 141 -26.44 -10.05 -10.00
C LEU A 141 -26.98 -10.87 -11.18
N ASP A 142 -26.53 -10.53 -12.40
CA ASP A 142 -26.76 -11.31 -13.62
C ASP A 142 -25.54 -12.13 -14.06
N PHE A 143 -24.57 -12.29 -13.15
CA PHE A 143 -23.45 -13.19 -13.28
C PHE A 143 -23.12 -13.77 -11.90
N ARG A 144 -22.41 -14.90 -11.87
CA ARG A 144 -22.18 -15.64 -10.64
C ARG A 144 -20.83 -15.33 -10.02
N ILE A 145 -20.84 -14.98 -8.73
CA ILE A 145 -19.68 -15.05 -7.84
C ILE A 145 -19.62 -16.47 -7.26
N PRO A 146 -18.59 -17.28 -7.58
CA PRO A 146 -18.48 -18.65 -7.07
C PRO A 146 -18.38 -18.70 -5.53
N ALA A 147 -18.89 -19.77 -4.93
CA ALA A 147 -18.68 -20.09 -3.52
C ALA A 147 -17.20 -20.44 -3.24
N PHE A 148 -16.77 -20.28 -1.99
CA PHE A 148 -15.45 -20.64 -1.48
C PHE A 148 -15.67 -21.24 -0.10
N ASP A 149 -15.11 -22.43 0.16
CA ASP A 149 -15.43 -23.26 1.33
C ASP A 149 -16.94 -23.40 1.60
N GLY A 150 -17.71 -23.57 0.52
CA GLY A 150 -19.18 -23.67 0.55
C GLY A 150 -19.93 -22.36 0.85
N LYS A 151 -19.23 -21.25 1.14
CA LYS A 151 -19.85 -19.99 1.58
C LYS A 151 -20.01 -18.95 0.45
N PRO A 152 -21.21 -18.35 0.29
CA PRO A 152 -21.44 -17.21 -0.61
C PRO A 152 -20.84 -15.91 -0.03
N VAL A 153 -20.71 -14.90 -0.87
CA VAL A 153 -20.36 -13.53 -0.44
C VAL A 153 -21.64 -12.78 -0.09
N THR A 154 -21.67 -12.06 1.02
CA THR A 154 -22.78 -11.17 1.38
C THR A 154 -22.44 -9.69 1.15
N MET A 155 -23.43 -8.80 1.12
CA MET A 155 -23.17 -7.36 1.03
C MET A 155 -22.37 -6.85 2.23
N ARG A 156 -22.62 -7.37 3.45
CA ARG A 156 -21.81 -7.13 4.64
C ARG A 156 -20.34 -7.44 4.39
N ASN A 157 -20.03 -8.59 3.76
CA ASN A 157 -18.64 -8.95 3.43
C ASN A 157 -17.99 -8.01 2.41
N LEU A 158 -18.76 -7.44 1.47
CA LEU A 158 -18.26 -6.40 0.56
C LEU A 158 -17.90 -5.13 1.34
N MET A 159 -18.82 -4.65 2.19
CA MET A 159 -18.68 -3.42 2.98
C MET A 159 -17.59 -3.50 4.05
N THR A 160 -17.29 -4.69 4.59
CA THR A 160 -16.20 -4.91 5.55
C THR A 160 -14.91 -5.40 4.91
N HIS A 161 -14.82 -5.43 3.58
CA HIS A 161 -13.67 -5.99 2.84
C HIS A 161 -13.29 -7.43 3.22
N THR A 162 -14.24 -8.26 3.64
CA THR A 162 -14.03 -9.68 4.01
C THR A 162 -14.63 -10.67 3.01
N ALA A 163 -14.90 -10.25 1.77
CA ALA A 163 -15.39 -11.14 0.72
C ALA A 163 -14.35 -12.18 0.25
N GLY A 164 -13.07 -11.95 0.55
CA GLY A 164 -11.96 -12.87 0.27
C GLY A 164 -11.41 -12.83 -1.15
N PHE A 165 -11.80 -11.86 -1.98
CA PHE A 165 -11.20 -11.64 -3.30
C PHE A 165 -9.70 -11.35 -3.20
N GLU A 166 -8.91 -11.88 -4.14
CA GLU A 166 -7.55 -11.39 -4.38
C GLU A 166 -7.56 -9.99 -5.02
N GLU A 167 -6.40 -9.35 -5.06
CA GLU A 167 -6.23 -8.10 -5.81
C GLU A 167 -6.25 -8.37 -7.33
N VAL A 168 -6.74 -7.41 -8.12
CA VAL A 168 -6.72 -7.46 -9.59
C VAL A 168 -6.11 -6.19 -10.14
N GLN A 169 -5.17 -6.31 -11.08
CA GLN A 169 -4.48 -5.15 -11.64
C GLN A 169 -4.92 -4.81 -13.08
N ARG A 170 -5.48 -5.75 -13.84
CA ARG A 170 -5.76 -5.59 -15.28
C ARG A 170 -6.96 -4.71 -15.61
N GLY A 171 -6.73 -3.70 -16.43
CA GLY A 171 -7.77 -2.86 -17.05
C GLY A 171 -8.65 -2.10 -16.04
N LEU A 172 -8.10 -1.81 -14.86
CA LEU A 172 -8.74 -0.96 -13.84
C LEU A 172 -8.97 0.46 -14.37
N ASN A 173 -7.99 0.99 -15.09
CA ASN A 173 -7.96 2.38 -15.54
C ASN A 173 -7.70 2.50 -17.06
N SER A 174 -8.18 3.60 -17.63
CA SER A 174 -7.97 4.04 -19.02
C SER A 174 -7.67 5.54 -19.04
N TYR A 175 -7.06 6.03 -20.12
CA TYR A 175 -6.97 7.45 -20.46
C TYR A 175 -7.75 7.80 -21.74
N ASP A 176 -8.41 6.79 -22.32
CA ASP A 176 -9.24 6.87 -23.52
C ASP A 176 -10.69 6.54 -23.14
N PRO A 177 -11.63 7.51 -23.25
CA PRO A 177 -13.05 7.29 -22.97
C PRO A 177 -13.68 6.17 -23.79
N ALA A 178 -13.25 5.96 -25.05
CA ALA A 178 -13.81 4.92 -25.91
C ALA A 178 -13.44 3.50 -25.45
N LYS A 179 -12.47 3.37 -24.53
CA LYS A 179 -11.99 2.10 -23.96
C LYS A 179 -12.52 1.83 -22.55
N VAL A 180 -13.39 2.68 -22.00
CA VAL A 180 -14.04 2.44 -20.70
C VAL A 180 -15.30 1.59 -20.91
N PRO A 181 -15.32 0.31 -20.49
CA PRO A 181 -16.53 -0.52 -20.55
C PRO A 181 -17.57 -0.04 -19.52
N SER A 182 -18.84 -0.43 -19.71
CA SER A 182 -19.85 -0.26 -18.66
C SER A 182 -19.47 -1.03 -17.39
N LEU A 183 -19.96 -0.58 -16.24
CA LEU A 183 -19.62 -1.16 -14.93
C LEU A 183 -19.86 -2.68 -14.88
N GLY A 184 -21.02 -3.14 -15.35
CA GLY A 184 -21.32 -4.57 -15.44
C GLY A 184 -20.38 -5.33 -16.37
N ALA A 185 -19.97 -4.75 -17.51
CA ALA A 185 -19.02 -5.37 -18.42
C ALA A 185 -17.60 -5.42 -17.84
N ALA A 186 -17.18 -4.37 -17.11
CA ALA A 186 -15.90 -4.34 -16.40
C ALA A 186 -15.79 -5.47 -15.38
N LEU A 187 -16.84 -5.67 -14.57
CA LEU A 187 -16.90 -6.70 -13.53
C LEU A 187 -16.95 -8.12 -14.12
N LYS A 188 -17.76 -8.34 -15.16
CA LYS A 188 -17.90 -9.65 -15.83
C LYS A 188 -16.63 -10.09 -16.56
N ARG A 189 -15.85 -9.13 -17.09
CA ARG A 189 -14.59 -9.41 -17.81
C ARG A 189 -13.60 -10.19 -16.94
N GLN A 190 -13.56 -9.89 -15.64
CA GLN A 190 -12.61 -10.51 -14.71
C GLN A 190 -13.15 -10.52 -13.28
N VAL A 191 -13.90 -11.57 -12.94
CA VAL A 191 -14.20 -11.91 -11.54
C VAL A 191 -12.90 -12.43 -10.88
N PRO A 192 -12.40 -11.80 -9.80
CA PRO A 192 -11.21 -12.26 -9.10
C PRO A 192 -11.41 -13.65 -8.50
N TYR A 193 -10.34 -14.43 -8.37
CA TYR A 193 -10.39 -15.60 -7.51
C TYR A 193 -10.53 -15.19 -6.04
N ARG A 194 -10.97 -16.13 -5.22
CA ARG A 194 -11.07 -15.95 -3.77
C ARG A 194 -9.99 -16.76 -3.08
N ILE A 195 -9.37 -16.14 -2.09
CA ILE A 195 -8.19 -16.64 -1.35
C ILE A 195 -8.46 -16.72 0.16
N PHE A 196 -9.65 -16.30 0.59
CA PHE A 196 -10.16 -16.46 1.95
C PHE A 196 -11.66 -16.76 1.93
N ALA A 197 -12.13 -17.43 2.99
CA ALA A 197 -13.55 -17.60 3.24
C ALA A 197 -14.22 -16.24 3.57
N PRO A 198 -15.49 -16.03 3.16
CA PRO A 198 -16.28 -14.86 3.53
C PRO A 198 -16.31 -14.62 5.03
N GLY A 199 -16.06 -13.38 5.44
CA GLY A 199 -16.12 -12.94 6.84
C GLY A 199 -14.86 -13.16 7.67
N THR A 200 -13.88 -13.96 7.22
CA THR A 200 -12.76 -14.39 8.10
C THR A 200 -11.53 -13.48 8.06
N THR A 201 -11.27 -12.82 6.94
CA THR A 201 -10.03 -12.06 6.71
C THR A 201 -10.31 -10.78 5.94
N PRO A 202 -9.93 -9.59 6.45
CA PRO A 202 -10.00 -8.36 5.69
C PRO A 202 -8.91 -8.34 4.61
N ALA A 203 -9.35 -8.24 3.37
CA ALA A 203 -8.54 -8.04 2.18
C ALA A 203 -9.22 -6.97 1.33
N TYR A 204 -8.77 -5.72 1.47
CA TYR A 204 -9.30 -4.55 0.77
C TYR A 204 -9.51 -4.80 -0.73
N SER A 205 -10.72 -4.52 -1.23
CA SER A 205 -11.11 -4.87 -2.61
C SER A 205 -11.84 -3.73 -3.32
N ASN A 206 -11.22 -3.20 -4.37
CA ASN A 206 -11.85 -2.28 -5.33
C ASN A 206 -12.94 -2.99 -6.14
N PHE A 207 -12.70 -4.24 -6.55
CA PHE A 207 -13.69 -5.09 -7.21
C PHE A 207 -14.94 -5.25 -6.33
N GLY A 208 -14.77 -5.62 -5.05
CA GLY A 208 -15.90 -5.80 -4.13
C GLY A 208 -16.73 -4.53 -3.92
N THR A 209 -16.10 -3.34 -3.95
CA THR A 209 -16.85 -2.07 -3.85
C THR A 209 -17.58 -1.72 -5.14
N SER A 210 -16.96 -2.00 -6.30
CA SER A 210 -17.60 -1.77 -7.60
C SER A 210 -18.70 -2.77 -7.89
N LEU A 211 -18.59 -3.99 -7.38
CA LEU A 211 -19.65 -4.99 -7.36
C LEU A 211 -20.86 -4.48 -6.57
N ALA A 212 -20.63 -3.85 -5.40
CA ALA A 212 -21.71 -3.23 -4.64
C ALA A 212 -22.35 -2.04 -5.38
N GLY A 213 -21.55 -1.19 -6.05
CA GLY A 213 -22.09 -0.14 -6.93
C GLY A 213 -22.91 -0.70 -8.11
N TYR A 214 -22.51 -1.84 -8.67
CA TYR A 214 -23.31 -2.52 -9.70
C TYR A 214 -24.59 -3.12 -9.12
N ILE A 215 -24.58 -3.63 -7.90
CA ILE A 215 -25.79 -4.09 -7.19
C ILE A 215 -26.75 -2.90 -6.96
N VAL A 216 -26.25 -1.71 -6.63
CA VAL A 216 -27.08 -0.49 -6.56
C VAL A 216 -27.75 -0.20 -7.91
N GLU A 217 -27.01 -0.25 -9.02
CA GLU A 217 -27.55 -0.09 -10.37
C GLU A 217 -28.64 -1.13 -10.69
N ARG A 218 -28.34 -2.42 -10.45
CA ARG A 218 -29.24 -3.55 -10.69
C ARG A 218 -30.54 -3.50 -9.87
N VAL A 219 -30.46 -3.10 -8.61
CA VAL A 219 -31.58 -3.12 -7.66
C VAL A 219 -32.42 -1.83 -7.73
N SER A 220 -31.83 -0.71 -8.16
CA SER A 220 -32.56 0.55 -8.34
C SER A 220 -33.17 0.72 -9.73
N GLY A 221 -32.59 0.09 -10.76
CA GLY A 221 -32.96 0.31 -12.17
C GLY A 221 -32.42 1.62 -12.78
N LEU A 222 -31.59 2.36 -12.03
CA LEU A 222 -30.86 3.54 -12.49
C LEU A 222 -29.39 3.17 -12.74
N SER A 223 -28.66 3.90 -13.59
CA SER A 223 -27.20 3.73 -13.59
C SER A 223 -26.63 4.15 -12.22
N PHE A 224 -25.48 3.60 -11.84
CA PHE A 224 -24.86 3.97 -10.56
C PHE A 224 -24.68 5.50 -10.42
N ASP A 225 -24.25 6.17 -11.49
CA ASP A 225 -24.05 7.62 -11.51
C ASP A 225 -25.36 8.38 -11.31
N ASP A 226 -26.45 7.98 -12.01
CA ASP A 226 -27.77 8.60 -11.86
C ASP A 226 -28.34 8.39 -10.45
N TYR A 227 -28.14 7.21 -9.85
CA TYR A 227 -28.59 6.92 -8.50
C TYR A 227 -27.92 7.86 -7.49
N VAL A 228 -26.59 7.96 -7.54
CA VAL A 228 -25.81 8.81 -6.62
C VAL A 228 -26.15 10.29 -6.82
N GLU A 229 -26.24 10.75 -8.07
CA GLU A 229 -26.61 12.14 -8.38
C GLU A 229 -27.99 12.50 -7.80
N ARG A 230 -28.98 11.61 -7.97
CA ARG A 230 -30.37 11.82 -7.52
C ARG A 230 -30.58 11.63 -6.01
N HIS A 231 -29.95 10.63 -5.40
CA HIS A 231 -30.26 10.19 -4.03
C HIS A 231 -29.21 10.59 -2.99
N ILE A 232 -28.01 11.03 -3.40
CA ILE A 232 -26.96 11.47 -2.47
C ILE A 232 -26.56 12.91 -2.75
N PHE A 233 -26.11 13.21 -3.98
CA PHE A 233 -25.57 14.54 -4.26
C PHE A 233 -26.64 15.63 -4.24
N THR A 234 -27.80 15.42 -4.86
CA THR A 234 -28.87 16.42 -4.84
C THR A 234 -29.42 16.66 -3.42
N PRO A 235 -29.78 15.64 -2.61
CA PRO A 235 -30.27 15.86 -1.25
C PRO A 235 -29.24 16.50 -0.30
N ALA A 236 -27.96 16.17 -0.43
CA ALA A 236 -26.89 16.79 0.35
C ALA A 236 -26.39 18.15 -0.20
N GLY A 237 -26.95 18.63 -1.32
CA GLY A 237 -26.52 19.89 -1.95
C GLY A 237 -25.11 19.84 -2.57
N MET A 238 -24.60 18.65 -2.91
CA MET A 238 -23.28 18.43 -3.51
C MET A 238 -23.31 18.69 -5.03
N THR A 239 -23.55 19.94 -5.43
CA THR A 239 -23.77 20.35 -6.83
C THR A 239 -22.51 20.36 -7.70
N ARG A 240 -21.34 20.09 -7.10
CA ARG A 240 -20.03 20.04 -7.76
C ARG A 240 -19.37 18.66 -7.55
N SER A 241 -20.18 17.61 -7.57
CA SER A 241 -19.74 16.23 -7.42
C SER A 241 -20.29 15.35 -8.54
N SER A 242 -19.48 14.43 -9.07
CA SER A 242 -19.93 13.44 -10.07
C SER A 242 -19.00 12.21 -10.10
N PHE A 243 -19.58 11.06 -10.44
CA PHE A 243 -18.85 9.84 -10.80
C PHE A 243 -18.68 9.65 -12.33
N ARG A 244 -19.38 10.46 -13.13
CA ARG A 244 -19.44 10.33 -14.59
C ARG A 244 -18.08 10.54 -15.25
N GLN A 245 -17.82 9.71 -16.26
CA GLN A 245 -16.54 9.66 -16.97
C GLN A 245 -16.79 9.53 -18.49
N PRO A 246 -16.36 10.50 -19.32
CA PRO A 246 -15.66 11.73 -18.96
C PRO A 246 -16.52 12.68 -18.10
N LEU A 247 -15.85 13.59 -17.38
CA LEU A 247 -16.50 14.54 -16.48
C LEU A 247 -17.49 15.46 -17.24
N PRO A 248 -18.70 15.76 -16.69
CA PRO A 248 -19.71 16.58 -17.35
C PRO A 248 -19.19 17.96 -17.81
N ALA A 249 -19.75 18.47 -18.92
CA ALA A 249 -19.25 19.66 -19.59
C ALA A 249 -19.14 20.90 -18.69
N SER A 250 -20.10 21.08 -17.77
CA SER A 250 -20.14 22.15 -16.75
C SER A 250 -19.08 22.02 -15.66
N LEU A 251 -18.63 20.81 -15.36
CA LEU A 251 -17.65 20.51 -14.30
C LEU A 251 -16.21 20.48 -14.82
N ARG A 252 -15.98 20.22 -16.12
CA ARG A 252 -14.63 20.20 -16.72
C ARG A 252 -13.76 21.43 -16.43
N PRO A 253 -14.26 22.69 -16.53
CA PRO A 253 -13.43 23.88 -16.26
C PRO A 253 -12.98 24.00 -14.80
N LEU A 254 -13.68 23.34 -13.87
CA LEU A 254 -13.43 23.41 -12.44
C LEU A 254 -12.38 22.38 -11.98
N MET A 255 -12.20 21.29 -12.74
CA MET A 255 -11.29 20.19 -12.42
C MET A 255 -9.85 20.68 -12.21
N ALA A 256 -9.21 20.31 -11.10
CA ALA A 256 -7.79 20.53 -10.91
C ALA A 256 -6.96 19.66 -11.86
N SER A 257 -5.86 20.20 -12.37
CA SER A 257 -4.81 19.42 -13.00
C SER A 257 -4.12 18.55 -11.95
N GLY A 258 -3.85 17.28 -12.28
CA GLY A 258 -3.19 16.33 -11.37
C GLY A 258 -1.72 16.11 -11.72
N TYR A 259 -0.85 15.95 -10.74
CA TYR A 259 0.60 15.96 -10.92
C TYR A 259 1.34 14.83 -10.18
N MET A 260 2.46 14.36 -10.73
CA MET A 260 3.45 13.61 -9.95
C MET A 260 4.30 14.56 -9.07
N LEU A 261 4.72 15.69 -9.64
CA LEU A 261 5.44 16.78 -8.99
C LEU A 261 4.79 18.10 -9.42
N GLY A 262 4.61 19.05 -8.50
CA GLY A 262 4.02 20.36 -8.81
C GLY A 262 4.84 21.16 -9.83
N SER A 263 6.16 21.01 -9.81
CA SER A 263 7.08 21.53 -10.83
C SER A 263 7.02 20.83 -12.19
N GLY A 264 6.31 19.69 -12.29
CA GLY A 264 6.20 18.86 -13.47
C GLY A 264 5.05 19.24 -14.41
N LYS A 265 4.90 18.46 -15.49
CA LYS A 265 3.72 18.53 -16.36
C LYS A 265 2.53 17.82 -15.68
N PRO A 266 1.29 18.28 -15.91
CA PRO A 266 0.12 17.57 -15.44
C PRO A 266 -0.02 16.22 -16.15
N GLY A 267 -0.47 15.21 -15.41
CA GLY A 267 -0.86 13.91 -15.97
C GLY A 267 -2.25 13.97 -16.63
N PRO A 268 -2.56 13.00 -17.50
CA PRO A 268 -3.90 12.87 -18.08
C PRO A 268 -4.97 12.58 -17.02
N PHE A 269 -6.23 12.88 -17.35
CA PHE A 269 -7.38 12.54 -16.50
C PHE A 269 -7.57 11.02 -16.45
N GLU A 270 -7.46 10.44 -15.27
CA GLU A 270 -7.55 9.00 -15.02
C GLU A 270 -9.03 8.53 -15.04
N LEU A 271 -9.40 7.75 -16.06
CA LEU A 271 -10.71 7.10 -16.12
C LEU A 271 -10.59 5.73 -15.43
N SER A 272 -11.57 5.35 -14.60
CA SER A 272 -11.60 4.08 -13.90
C SER A 272 -12.82 3.25 -14.29
N SER A 273 -12.56 2.06 -14.85
CA SER A 273 -13.57 1.04 -15.16
C SER A 273 -14.30 0.54 -13.90
N LEU A 274 -13.72 0.78 -12.72
CA LEU A 274 -14.27 0.45 -11.40
C LEU A 274 -14.68 1.74 -10.65
N SER A 275 -15.37 2.65 -11.34
CA SER A 275 -15.75 4.00 -10.86
C SER A 275 -16.32 4.05 -9.42
N PRO A 276 -17.27 3.18 -8.99
CA PRO A 276 -17.79 3.23 -7.62
C PRO A 276 -16.73 3.03 -6.52
N SER A 277 -15.58 2.43 -6.85
CA SER A 277 -14.47 2.24 -5.91
C SER A 277 -13.51 3.43 -5.81
N GLY A 278 -13.47 4.34 -6.79
CA GLY A 278 -12.39 5.35 -6.87
C GLY A 278 -12.57 6.53 -7.83
N GLY A 279 -13.69 6.59 -8.55
CA GLY A 279 -13.92 7.47 -9.69
C GLY A 279 -14.51 8.84 -9.38
N MET A 280 -14.94 9.10 -8.14
CA MET A 280 -15.62 10.34 -7.77
C MET A 280 -14.69 11.54 -7.92
N THR A 281 -15.25 12.62 -8.47
CA THR A 281 -14.70 13.96 -8.49
C THR A 281 -15.62 14.85 -7.65
N ALA A 282 -15.06 15.65 -6.74
CA ALA A 282 -15.83 16.53 -5.85
C ALA A 282 -15.02 17.78 -5.44
N SER A 283 -15.69 18.88 -5.08
CA SER A 283 -15.06 20.06 -4.46
C SER A 283 -14.89 19.89 -2.94
N GLY A 284 -14.17 20.82 -2.30
CA GLY A 284 -14.03 20.83 -0.84
C GLY A 284 -15.37 21.06 -0.13
N ALA A 285 -16.12 22.06 -0.57
CA ALA A 285 -17.44 22.39 -0.01
C ALA A 285 -18.42 21.20 -0.02
N ASP A 286 -18.44 20.45 -1.12
CA ASP A 286 -19.29 19.27 -1.26
C ASP A 286 -18.90 18.15 -0.29
N MET A 287 -17.61 17.91 -0.09
CA MET A 287 -17.14 16.97 0.94
C MET A 287 -17.43 17.47 2.36
N GLY A 288 -17.47 18.79 2.57
CA GLY A 288 -17.98 19.41 3.80
C GLY A 288 -19.47 19.07 4.04
N ARG A 289 -20.32 19.25 3.02
CA ARG A 289 -21.75 18.89 3.07
C ARG A 289 -21.96 17.40 3.35
N PHE A 290 -21.17 16.53 2.71
CA PHE A 290 -21.18 15.08 2.95
C PHE A 290 -20.82 14.71 4.41
N MET A 291 -19.78 15.34 4.97
CA MET A 291 -19.43 15.16 6.39
C MET A 291 -20.55 15.63 7.32
N ILE A 292 -21.13 16.81 7.07
CA ILE A 292 -22.24 17.35 7.87
C ILE A 292 -23.43 16.40 7.89
N ALA A 293 -23.81 15.84 6.74
CA ALA A 293 -24.93 14.89 6.67
C ALA A 293 -24.68 13.62 7.49
N HIS A 294 -23.47 13.04 7.44
CA HIS A 294 -23.14 11.89 8.29
C HIS A 294 -23.03 12.24 9.78
N LEU A 295 -22.54 13.43 10.15
CA LEU A 295 -22.48 13.92 11.54
C LEU A 295 -23.85 14.29 12.11
N ALA A 296 -24.87 14.48 11.26
CA ALA A 296 -26.26 14.70 11.63
C ALA A 296 -27.08 13.38 11.62
N ASP A 297 -26.49 12.29 12.10
CA ASP A 297 -27.08 10.94 12.13
C ASP A 297 -27.66 10.50 10.77
N GLY A 298 -26.94 10.77 9.69
CA GLY A 298 -27.36 10.48 8.32
C GLY A 298 -28.08 11.63 7.62
N GLY A 299 -28.67 12.58 8.35
CA GLY A 299 -29.17 13.85 7.84
C GLY A 299 -30.01 13.72 6.56
N ALA A 300 -29.56 14.36 5.48
CA ALA A 300 -30.23 14.31 4.17
C ALA A 300 -30.01 13.01 3.37
N LEU A 301 -29.22 12.06 3.89
CA LEU A 301 -28.81 10.83 3.20
C LEU A 301 -29.60 9.59 3.64
N MET A 302 -29.90 9.43 4.93
CA MET A 302 -30.56 8.25 5.49
C MET A 302 -31.13 8.51 6.89
N LYS A 303 -31.98 7.62 7.40
CA LYS A 303 -32.51 7.71 8.77
C LYS A 303 -31.42 7.47 9.83
N PRO A 304 -31.58 8.03 11.05
CA PRO A 304 -30.66 7.79 12.17
C PRO A 304 -30.37 6.33 12.50
N ALA A 305 -31.38 5.44 12.43
CA ALA A 305 -31.17 4.00 12.66
C ALA A 305 -30.24 3.37 11.61
N THR A 306 -30.37 3.77 10.35
CA THR A 306 -29.54 3.35 9.22
C THR A 306 -28.11 3.88 9.36
N ALA A 307 -27.95 5.15 9.73
CA ALA A 307 -26.65 5.76 10.00
C ALA A 307 -25.93 5.08 11.18
N ALA A 308 -26.63 4.85 12.29
CA ALA A 308 -26.10 4.12 13.45
C ALA A 308 -25.67 2.69 13.09
N GLN A 309 -26.43 1.99 12.22
CA GLN A 309 -26.02 0.68 11.69
C GLN A 309 -24.76 0.78 10.81
N MET A 310 -24.66 1.82 9.97
CA MET A 310 -23.50 2.05 9.10
C MET A 310 -22.23 2.37 9.89
N HIS A 311 -22.36 3.17 10.95
CA HIS A 311 -21.29 3.72 11.78
C HIS A 311 -20.85 2.81 12.95
N ARG A 312 -21.56 1.69 13.16
CA ARG A 312 -21.19 0.67 14.14
C ARG A 312 -19.98 -0.14 13.66
N THR A 313 -18.99 -0.33 14.53
CA THR A 313 -17.87 -1.26 14.27
C THR A 313 -18.42 -2.69 14.11
N ILE A 314 -18.17 -3.30 12.96
CA ILE A 314 -18.63 -4.66 12.60
C ILE A 314 -17.52 -5.69 12.80
N LEU A 315 -16.29 -5.34 12.43
CA LEU A 315 -15.12 -6.23 12.50
C LEU A 315 -13.98 -5.54 13.24
N ARG A 316 -13.35 -6.25 14.17
CA ARG A 316 -12.02 -5.90 14.71
C ARG A 316 -11.19 -7.16 14.74
N LEU A 317 -10.33 -7.32 13.73
CA LEU A 317 -9.64 -8.60 13.48
C LEU A 317 -8.68 -8.99 14.60
N ILE A 318 -7.95 -8.01 15.14
CA ILE A 318 -6.98 -8.20 16.22
C ILE A 318 -7.22 -7.06 17.23
N PRO A 319 -8.04 -7.27 18.27
CA PRO A 319 -8.10 -6.34 19.39
C PRO A 319 -6.70 -6.17 20.01
N PRO A 320 -6.34 -4.96 20.50
CA PRO A 320 -7.16 -3.76 20.63
C PRO A 320 -7.07 -2.80 19.43
N LEU A 321 -6.60 -3.25 18.25
CA LEU A 321 -6.40 -2.39 17.08
C LEU A 321 -7.71 -1.83 16.49
N ASN A 322 -7.56 -0.85 15.61
CA ASN A 322 -8.63 -0.26 14.81
C ASN A 322 -9.49 -1.29 14.06
N GLY A 323 -10.78 -1.00 13.90
CA GLY A 323 -11.79 -1.86 13.31
C GLY A 323 -12.42 -1.31 12.02
N MET A 324 -13.35 -2.08 11.46
CA MET A 324 -14.08 -1.76 10.24
C MET A 324 -15.57 -1.67 10.56
N ALA A 325 -16.20 -0.54 10.21
CA ALA A 325 -17.66 -0.37 10.21
C ALA A 325 -18.24 -0.82 8.86
N LEU A 326 -19.49 -0.48 8.53
CA LEU A 326 -20.01 -0.72 7.18
C LEU A 326 -19.47 0.38 6.23
N GLY A 327 -18.29 0.12 5.68
CA GLY A 327 -17.66 0.97 4.67
C GLY A 327 -16.72 2.07 5.19
N PHE A 328 -16.81 2.44 6.47
CA PHE A 328 -15.85 3.32 7.14
C PHE A 328 -14.78 2.51 7.89
N TYR A 329 -13.55 2.99 7.90
CA TYR A 329 -12.55 2.56 8.88
C TYR A 329 -12.91 3.18 10.24
N GLU A 330 -12.98 2.39 11.30
CA GLU A 330 -13.07 2.90 12.67
C GLU A 330 -11.64 3.02 13.22
N GLN A 331 -11.31 4.19 13.75
CA GLN A 331 -9.97 4.51 14.27
C GLN A 331 -10.06 5.11 15.66
N ASN A 332 -9.24 4.62 16.58
CA ASN A 332 -8.99 5.29 17.85
C ASN A 332 -7.97 6.40 17.63
N ILE A 333 -8.43 7.65 17.66
CA ILE A 333 -7.59 8.85 17.52
C ILE A 333 -7.63 9.59 18.85
N ASN A 334 -6.49 9.64 19.55
CA ASN A 334 -6.35 10.30 20.84
C ASN A 334 -7.43 9.90 21.89
N GLY A 335 -7.85 8.63 21.88
CA GLY A 335 -8.89 8.10 22.78
C GLY A 335 -10.34 8.29 22.29
N ARG A 336 -10.55 8.94 21.14
CA ARG A 336 -11.87 9.20 20.52
C ARG A 336 -12.11 8.27 19.34
N LYS A 337 -13.36 7.97 19.03
CA LYS A 337 -13.73 7.15 17.87
C LYS A 337 -13.88 8.04 16.63
N ALA A 338 -12.90 7.99 15.75
CA ALA A 338 -13.04 8.52 14.39
C ALA A 338 -13.63 7.45 13.46
N LEU A 339 -14.46 7.88 12.51
CA LEU A 339 -14.78 7.12 11.30
C LEU A 339 -14.07 7.78 10.12
N SER A 340 -13.40 6.99 9.29
CA SER A 340 -12.50 7.52 8.27
C SER A 340 -12.47 6.76 6.96
N HIS A 341 -11.94 7.44 5.94
CA HIS A 341 -11.41 6.80 4.75
C HIS A 341 -10.27 7.65 4.17
N ALA A 342 -9.31 6.98 3.54
CA ALA A 342 -8.26 7.62 2.74
C ALA A 342 -8.38 7.20 1.27
N GLY A 343 -7.89 8.03 0.36
CA GLY A 343 -7.89 7.79 -1.08
C GLY A 343 -6.57 8.21 -1.70
N ASP A 344 -6.05 7.35 -2.57
CA ASP A 344 -4.85 7.61 -3.36
C ASP A 344 -5.10 7.12 -4.79
N SER A 345 -4.88 7.99 -5.77
CA SER A 345 -4.71 7.66 -7.20
C SER A 345 -3.29 8.08 -7.62
N LEU A 346 -2.95 7.99 -8.92
CA LEU A 346 -1.62 8.38 -9.41
C LEU A 346 -1.27 9.85 -9.07
N ASN A 347 -2.27 10.74 -9.16
CA ASN A 347 -2.08 12.19 -9.13
C ASN A 347 -2.88 12.91 -8.02
N PHE A 348 -3.74 12.19 -7.29
CA PHE A 348 -4.65 12.78 -6.30
C PHE A 348 -4.69 11.98 -5.01
N HIS A 349 -4.71 12.70 -3.89
CA HIS A 349 -4.54 12.12 -2.55
C HIS A 349 -5.50 12.80 -1.57
N SER A 350 -6.48 12.06 -1.08
CA SER A 350 -7.59 12.57 -0.25
C SER A 350 -7.67 11.82 1.08
N GLN A 351 -8.18 12.47 2.12
CA GLN A 351 -8.42 11.85 3.42
C GLN A 351 -9.60 12.55 4.11
N LEU A 352 -10.38 11.78 4.87
CA LEU A 352 -11.55 12.25 5.60
C LEU A 352 -11.65 11.54 6.95
N TRP A 353 -11.81 12.30 8.03
CA TRP A 353 -12.21 11.84 9.37
C TRP A 353 -13.51 12.55 9.75
N ILE A 354 -14.45 11.79 10.33
CA ILE A 354 -15.57 12.33 11.12
C ILE A 354 -15.49 11.77 12.54
N PHE A 355 -15.82 12.62 13.50
CA PHE A 355 -15.85 12.38 14.94
C PHE A 355 -17.31 12.57 15.39
N PRO A 356 -18.13 11.49 15.41
CA PRO A 356 -19.57 11.62 15.66
C PRO A 356 -19.87 12.17 17.05
N GLU A 357 -19.13 11.72 18.07
CA GLU A 357 -19.30 12.16 19.46
C GLU A 357 -18.99 13.67 19.62
N GLU A 358 -17.97 14.20 18.94
CA GLU A 358 -17.56 15.60 18.98
C GLU A 358 -18.26 16.49 17.94
N LYS A 359 -19.07 15.92 17.04
CA LYS A 359 -19.70 16.61 15.90
C LYS A 359 -18.72 17.36 14.99
N VAL A 360 -17.51 16.82 14.83
CA VAL A 360 -16.42 17.42 14.04
C VAL A 360 -16.07 16.54 12.85
N GLY A 361 -15.79 17.15 11.70
CA GLY A 361 -15.26 16.47 10.53
C GLY A 361 -14.10 17.25 9.92
N ILE A 362 -13.08 16.55 9.43
CA ILE A 362 -11.94 17.12 8.70
C ILE A 362 -11.71 16.33 7.42
N TYR A 363 -11.62 17.05 6.31
CA TYR A 363 -11.33 16.53 4.97
C TYR A 363 -10.16 17.30 4.36
N MET A 364 -9.34 16.58 3.60
CA MET A 364 -8.26 17.13 2.80
C MET A 364 -8.21 16.44 1.43
N SER A 365 -7.84 17.18 0.39
CA SER A 365 -7.34 16.58 -0.85
C SER A 365 -6.21 17.37 -1.49
N MET A 366 -5.28 16.68 -2.12
CA MET A 366 -4.12 17.21 -2.84
C MET A 366 -4.16 16.77 -4.30
N ASN A 367 -3.67 17.61 -5.23
CA ASN A 367 -3.54 17.30 -6.65
C ASN A 367 -2.10 16.97 -7.08
N ALA A 368 -1.24 16.58 -6.13
CA ALA A 368 0.11 16.11 -6.44
C ALA A 368 0.60 15.03 -5.46
N ALA A 369 1.34 14.04 -5.96
CA ALA A 369 2.08 13.08 -5.12
C ALA A 369 3.26 13.76 -4.40
N GLY A 370 3.94 14.66 -5.10
CA GLY A 370 5.08 15.42 -4.61
C GLY A 370 6.36 14.60 -4.50
N ARG A 371 7.46 15.28 -4.20
CA ARG A 371 8.80 14.69 -4.14
C ARG A 371 8.84 13.57 -3.11
N GLN A 372 9.26 12.38 -3.53
CA GLN A 372 9.26 11.16 -2.69
C GLN A 372 7.87 10.76 -2.15
N ASN A 373 6.77 11.09 -2.86
CA ASN A 373 5.39 10.78 -2.48
C ASN A 373 4.98 11.39 -1.12
N VAL A 374 5.44 12.61 -0.86
CA VAL A 374 5.24 13.36 0.39
C VAL A 374 3.78 13.73 0.68
N SER A 375 2.85 13.60 -0.27
CA SER A 375 1.40 13.76 -0.05
C SER A 375 0.84 12.84 1.04
N GLY A 376 1.36 11.62 1.18
CA GLY A 376 1.04 10.71 2.28
C GLY A 376 1.45 11.29 3.64
N PRO A 377 2.76 11.53 3.88
CA PRO A 377 3.27 12.19 5.07
C PRO A 377 2.60 13.53 5.42
N ILE A 378 2.28 14.38 4.44
CA ILE A 378 1.59 15.67 4.68
C ILE A 378 0.17 15.43 5.20
N ARG A 379 -0.62 14.55 4.58
CA ARG A 379 -1.96 14.18 5.08
C ARG A 379 -1.87 13.58 6.48
N SER A 380 -1.01 12.57 6.69
CA SER A 380 -0.86 11.92 8.01
C SER A 380 -0.54 12.95 9.10
N HIS A 381 0.47 13.79 8.88
CA HIS A 381 0.86 14.82 9.84
C HIS A 381 -0.25 15.85 10.07
N LEU A 382 -0.95 16.32 9.02
CA LEU A 382 -2.05 17.28 9.19
C LEU A 382 -3.13 16.72 10.13
N PHE A 383 -3.56 15.48 9.89
CA PHE A 383 -4.62 14.86 10.67
C PHE A 383 -4.17 14.51 12.11
N ASP A 384 -2.96 13.97 12.28
CA ASP A 384 -2.40 13.70 13.61
C ASP A 384 -2.22 14.99 14.43
N ALA A 385 -1.69 16.05 13.83
CA ALA A 385 -1.47 17.34 14.50
C ALA A 385 -2.77 18.11 14.76
N PHE A 386 -3.79 17.96 13.91
CA PHE A 386 -5.15 18.45 14.19
C PHE A 386 -5.71 17.78 15.45
N ALA A 387 -5.61 16.46 15.54
CA ALA A 387 -6.03 15.71 16.73
C ALA A 387 -5.23 16.09 17.98
N ASP A 388 -3.91 16.26 17.90
CA ASP A 388 -3.12 16.69 19.07
C ASP A 388 -3.40 18.13 19.50
N ARG A 389 -3.76 19.00 18.57
CA ARG A 389 -4.09 20.40 18.87
C ARG A 389 -5.43 20.54 19.58
N TYR A 390 -6.47 19.87 19.08
CA TYR A 390 -7.86 20.09 19.50
C TYR A 390 -8.45 18.96 20.34
N PHE A 391 -7.87 17.76 20.24
CA PHE A 391 -8.25 16.57 20.99
C PHE A 391 -7.03 15.98 21.74
N PRO A 392 -6.28 16.78 22.54
CA PRO A 392 -5.12 16.27 23.25
C PRO A 392 -5.53 15.17 24.24
N PHE A 393 -4.66 14.19 24.40
CA PHE A 393 -4.86 13.06 25.31
C PHE A 393 -3.56 12.69 26.00
N THR A 394 -3.68 12.00 27.14
CA THR A 394 -2.53 11.39 27.81
C THR A 394 -2.49 9.91 27.45
N LEU A 395 -1.40 9.47 26.81
CA LEU A 395 -1.13 8.05 26.62
C LEU A 395 -1.06 7.36 27.98
N ARG A 396 -1.84 6.29 28.15
CA ARG A 396 -1.85 5.41 29.33
C ARG A 396 -1.64 3.99 28.84
N ASP A 397 -0.38 3.64 28.68
CA ASP A 397 0.04 2.32 28.23
C ASP A 397 0.36 1.42 29.43
N GLY A 398 0.05 0.14 29.31
CA GLY A 398 0.58 -0.88 30.21
C GLY A 398 2.08 -1.10 30.02
N ARG A 399 2.63 -2.10 30.70
CA ARG A 399 4.03 -2.48 30.56
C ARG A 399 4.21 -3.99 30.70
N VAL A 400 4.81 -4.60 29.70
CA VAL A 400 5.35 -5.97 29.79
C VAL A 400 6.81 -5.90 30.26
N ASP A 401 7.27 -6.87 31.03
CA ASP A 401 8.67 -6.91 31.46
C ASP A 401 9.63 -7.19 30.29
N ALA A 402 10.87 -6.73 30.43
CA ALA A 402 11.85 -6.78 29.34
C ALA A 402 12.33 -8.20 28.97
N ARG A 403 12.05 -9.24 29.77
CA ARG A 403 12.33 -10.63 29.37
C ARG A 403 11.17 -11.15 28.53
N THR A 404 9.95 -11.11 29.08
CA THR A 404 8.72 -11.55 28.39
C THR A 404 8.55 -10.84 27.04
N ALA A 405 8.77 -9.52 26.99
CA ALA A 405 8.66 -8.75 25.74
C ALA A 405 9.67 -9.19 24.66
N ARG A 406 10.89 -9.60 25.05
CA ARG A 406 11.88 -10.17 24.11
C ARG A 406 11.50 -11.57 23.66
N ASP A 407 10.86 -12.36 24.51
CA ASP A 407 10.36 -13.70 24.14
C ASP A 407 9.14 -13.60 23.20
N HIS A 408 8.23 -12.65 23.40
CA HIS A 408 7.14 -12.35 22.46
C HIS A 408 7.67 -11.78 21.13
N ALA A 409 8.64 -10.86 21.16
CA ALA A 409 9.29 -10.35 19.95
C ALA A 409 9.99 -11.46 19.14
N ARG A 410 10.59 -12.47 19.81
CA ARG A 410 11.15 -13.66 19.13
C ARG A 410 10.09 -14.48 18.41
N LEU A 411 8.88 -14.63 18.98
CA LEU A 411 7.78 -15.37 18.34
C LEU A 411 7.26 -14.65 17.07
N MET A 412 7.39 -13.33 17.02
CA MET A 412 7.07 -12.51 15.85
C MET A 412 8.04 -12.70 14.68
N VAL A 413 9.29 -13.14 14.91
CA VAL A 413 10.31 -13.28 13.85
C VAL A 413 9.84 -14.24 12.76
N GLY A 414 9.86 -13.78 11.50
CA GLY A 414 9.36 -14.56 10.39
C GLY A 414 9.13 -13.76 9.11
N THR A 415 8.39 -14.37 8.19
CA THR A 415 8.00 -13.78 6.91
C THR A 415 6.48 -13.83 6.79
N TYR A 416 5.87 -12.75 6.30
CA TYR A 416 4.42 -12.56 6.31
C TYR A 416 3.92 -12.01 4.96
N ASN A 417 2.83 -12.58 4.46
CA ASN A 417 2.09 -12.11 3.28
C ASN A 417 1.06 -11.08 3.73
N LYS A 418 0.85 -10.02 2.95
CA LYS A 418 -0.32 -9.14 3.11
C LYS A 418 -1.59 -9.94 2.80
N THR A 419 -2.68 -9.71 3.52
CA THR A 419 -3.97 -10.32 3.19
C THR A 419 -4.48 -9.83 1.83
N ARG A 420 -4.34 -8.53 1.54
CA ARG A 420 -4.51 -7.95 0.20
C ARG A 420 -3.25 -8.21 -0.65
N ARG A 421 -3.34 -9.11 -1.64
CA ARG A 421 -2.25 -9.45 -2.57
C ARG A 421 -2.77 -10.14 -3.85
N LEU A 422 -1.87 -10.32 -4.81
CA LEU A 422 -2.05 -11.11 -6.02
C LEU A 422 -1.61 -12.56 -5.74
N GLU A 423 -2.49 -13.56 -5.93
CA GLU A 423 -2.21 -14.95 -5.51
C GLU A 423 -2.29 -15.95 -6.66
N SER A 424 -3.32 -15.87 -7.51
CA SER A 424 -3.71 -16.98 -8.40
C SER A 424 -3.08 -16.91 -9.80
N SER A 425 -2.25 -15.90 -10.06
CA SER A 425 -1.66 -15.62 -11.37
C SER A 425 -0.14 -15.44 -11.29
N PHE A 426 0.53 -15.34 -12.44
CA PHE A 426 1.98 -15.10 -12.50
C PHE A 426 2.41 -13.82 -11.76
N LEU A 427 1.50 -12.86 -11.52
CA LEU A 427 1.79 -11.67 -10.73
C LEU A 427 2.10 -11.98 -9.26
N LYS A 428 1.74 -13.17 -8.75
CA LYS A 428 2.24 -13.65 -7.46
C LYS A 428 3.76 -13.67 -7.38
N ALA A 429 4.48 -13.80 -8.51
CA ALA A 429 5.93 -13.66 -8.53
C ALA A 429 6.44 -12.30 -8.00
N MET A 430 5.60 -11.25 -7.96
CA MET A 430 5.93 -9.98 -7.30
C MET A 430 6.08 -10.13 -5.77
N GLU A 431 5.41 -11.11 -5.14
CA GLU A 431 5.56 -11.42 -3.72
C GLU A 431 6.95 -11.95 -3.34
N LEU A 432 7.78 -12.37 -4.32
CA LEU A 432 9.21 -12.66 -4.09
C LEU A 432 9.99 -11.45 -3.53
N ALA A 433 9.47 -10.24 -3.75
CA ALA A 433 9.94 -8.99 -3.15
C ALA A 433 8.88 -8.28 -2.28
N GLY A 434 7.62 -8.70 -2.33
CA GLY A 434 6.48 -8.09 -1.61
C GLY A 434 6.30 -8.55 -0.16
N GLN A 435 6.84 -9.72 0.21
CA GLN A 435 6.73 -10.31 1.54
C GLN A 435 7.36 -9.44 2.64
N VAL A 436 6.62 -9.25 3.73
CA VAL A 436 7.07 -8.51 4.92
C VAL A 436 7.93 -9.41 5.78
N LYS A 437 9.12 -8.94 6.16
CA LYS A 437 10.01 -9.62 7.09
C LYS A 437 9.91 -8.94 8.45
N VAL A 438 9.82 -9.77 9.49
CA VAL A 438 9.93 -9.36 10.88
C VAL A 438 11.22 -9.94 11.42
N SER A 439 12.13 -9.07 11.86
CA SER A 439 13.42 -9.40 12.46
C SER A 439 13.57 -8.69 13.81
N LEU A 440 14.69 -8.90 14.49
CA LEU A 440 15.04 -8.19 15.71
C LEU A 440 16.20 -7.22 15.46
N ASP A 441 16.25 -6.12 16.21
CA ASP A 441 17.43 -5.27 16.34
C ASP A 441 18.45 -5.88 17.34
N ALA A 442 19.53 -5.15 17.62
CA ALA A 442 20.58 -5.61 18.55
C ALA A 442 20.10 -5.69 20.01
N GLU A 443 19.10 -4.88 20.36
CA GLU A 443 18.47 -4.82 21.68
C GLU A 443 17.38 -5.91 21.87
N GLY A 444 16.95 -6.55 20.79
CA GLY A 444 15.89 -7.57 20.77
C GLY A 444 14.48 -7.00 20.53
N GLY A 445 14.38 -5.75 20.09
CA GLY A 445 13.14 -5.09 19.67
C GLY A 445 12.73 -5.47 18.24
N ILE A 446 11.44 -5.34 17.93
CA ILE A 446 10.87 -5.70 16.62
C ILE A 446 11.33 -4.74 15.54
N VAL A 447 11.77 -5.27 14.39
CA VAL A 447 11.99 -4.52 13.15
C VAL A 447 11.10 -5.09 12.05
N LEU A 448 10.27 -4.24 11.46
CA LEU A 448 9.40 -4.57 10.32
C LEU A 448 10.04 -4.06 9.03
N SER A 449 10.10 -4.89 7.98
CA SER A 449 10.58 -4.46 6.64
C SER A 449 9.55 -3.64 5.84
N LEU A 450 8.57 -3.05 6.51
CA LEU A 450 7.63 -2.09 5.93
C LEU A 450 8.32 -0.73 5.75
N SER A 451 7.71 0.19 5.00
CA SER A 451 8.29 1.52 4.78
C SER A 451 8.76 2.16 6.10
N PRO A 452 9.97 2.76 6.12
CA PRO A 452 10.56 3.27 7.35
C PRO A 452 9.69 4.37 7.98
N GLY A 453 9.96 4.65 9.25
CA GLY A 453 9.36 5.77 9.97
C GLY A 453 9.80 7.13 9.41
N LEU A 454 9.28 8.20 10.02
CA LEU A 454 9.65 9.57 9.68
C LEU A 454 11.18 9.75 9.70
N GLY A 455 11.74 10.33 8.64
CA GLY A 455 13.19 10.51 8.48
C GLY A 455 13.96 9.26 8.05
N GLY A 456 13.30 8.15 7.70
CA GLY A 456 13.94 6.96 7.14
C GLY A 456 14.50 5.96 8.18
N GLN A 457 14.29 6.21 9.48
CA GLN A 457 14.69 5.28 10.54
C GLN A 457 13.66 4.16 10.74
N ALA A 458 14.09 3.00 11.23
CA ALA A 458 13.18 1.93 11.62
C ALA A 458 12.37 2.37 12.86
N ARG A 459 11.05 2.09 12.84
CA ARG A 459 10.18 2.33 14.00
C ARG A 459 10.61 1.41 15.15
N LYS A 460 10.82 1.96 16.35
CA LYS A 460 11.06 1.19 17.57
C LYS A 460 9.73 0.86 18.25
N TRP A 461 9.62 -0.33 18.82
CA TRP A 461 8.39 -0.85 19.40
C TRP A 461 8.60 -1.23 20.87
N VAL A 462 7.70 -0.79 21.74
CA VAL A 462 7.67 -1.12 23.18
C VAL A 462 6.42 -1.93 23.47
N GLU A 463 6.53 -3.04 24.18
CA GLU A 463 5.38 -3.88 24.50
C GLU A 463 4.61 -3.36 25.71
N ILE A 464 3.32 -3.12 25.51
CA ILE A 464 2.43 -2.46 26.48
C ILE A 464 1.42 -3.44 27.08
N GLU A 465 1.01 -4.45 26.32
CA GLU A 465 0.18 -5.59 26.74
C GLU A 465 0.71 -6.82 25.99
N PRO A 466 0.44 -8.06 26.44
CA PRO A 466 0.93 -9.27 25.77
C PRO A 466 0.59 -9.29 24.27
N PHE A 467 1.61 -9.32 23.43
CA PHE A 467 1.50 -9.26 21.96
C PHE A 467 0.88 -7.96 21.40
N VAL A 468 0.94 -6.86 22.14
CA VAL A 468 0.56 -5.50 21.73
C VAL A 468 1.70 -4.54 22.00
N TRP A 469 2.22 -3.92 20.94
CA TRP A 469 3.31 -2.96 21.02
C TRP A 469 2.87 -1.56 20.58
N ARG A 470 3.40 -0.53 21.25
CA ARG A 470 3.31 0.88 20.86
C ARG A 470 4.60 1.29 20.15
N GLU A 471 4.48 2.14 19.13
CA GLU A 471 5.61 2.86 18.55
C GLU A 471 6.24 3.81 19.57
N LEU A 472 7.55 3.70 19.82
CA LEU A 472 8.26 4.56 20.77
C LEU A 472 8.23 6.02 20.31
N GLY A 473 7.63 6.89 21.13
CA GLY A 473 7.44 8.31 20.80
C GLY A 473 6.31 8.57 19.79
N GLY A 474 5.54 7.54 19.42
CA GLY A 474 4.39 7.62 18.53
C GLY A 474 3.11 7.06 19.17
N LYS A 475 2.03 7.05 18.40
CA LYS A 475 0.71 6.53 18.84
C LYS A 475 0.37 5.19 18.23
N MET A 476 0.99 4.81 17.11
CA MET A 476 0.65 3.61 16.35
C MET A 476 0.85 2.35 17.19
N ARG A 477 -0.13 1.44 17.17
CA ARG A 477 0.05 0.08 17.72
C ARG A 477 0.28 -0.95 16.62
N LEU A 478 1.03 -1.96 17.02
CA LEU A 478 1.22 -3.26 16.38
C LEU A 478 0.58 -4.30 17.31
N ALA A 479 -0.21 -5.23 16.80
CA ALA A 479 -0.70 -6.35 17.60
C ALA A 479 -0.71 -7.65 16.81
N ALA A 480 -0.54 -8.78 17.50
CA ALA A 480 -0.46 -10.10 16.91
C ALA A 480 -1.49 -11.07 17.47
N GLN A 481 -2.04 -11.92 16.59
CA GLN A 481 -2.84 -13.07 16.96
C GLN A 481 -1.92 -14.28 17.18
N VAL A 482 -2.10 -14.94 18.33
CA VAL A 482 -1.32 -16.10 18.75
C VAL A 482 -2.24 -17.30 18.93
N ASP A 483 -2.06 -18.30 18.09
CA ASP A 483 -2.78 -19.57 18.17
C ASP A 483 -1.78 -20.67 18.58
N ASN A 484 -2.09 -21.45 19.62
CA ASN A 484 -1.25 -22.54 20.11
C ASN A 484 0.24 -22.16 20.33
N GLY A 485 0.47 -20.98 20.93
CA GLY A 485 1.82 -20.47 21.21
C GLY A 485 2.60 -19.97 19.98
N ARG A 486 1.96 -19.85 18.82
CA ARG A 486 2.58 -19.34 17.58
C ARG A 486 1.85 -18.09 17.10
N VAL A 487 2.60 -17.03 16.81
CA VAL A 487 2.08 -15.90 16.04
C VAL A 487 1.68 -16.41 14.66
N VAL A 488 0.39 -16.36 14.34
CA VAL A 488 -0.17 -16.75 13.03
C VAL A 488 -0.38 -15.54 12.12
N ARG A 489 -0.67 -14.38 12.71
CA ARG A 489 -1.03 -13.13 12.02
C ARG A 489 -0.67 -11.92 12.86
N PHE A 490 -0.37 -10.79 12.23
CA PHE A 490 -0.32 -9.49 12.92
C PHE A 490 -0.96 -8.37 12.07
N SER A 491 -1.23 -7.22 12.68
CA SER A 491 -1.53 -5.98 11.93
C SER A 491 -1.13 -4.73 12.72
N LEU A 492 -1.32 -3.57 12.09
CA LEU A 492 -1.03 -2.23 12.61
C LEU A 492 -2.32 -1.42 12.68
N ASP A 493 -2.44 -0.45 13.60
CA ASP A 493 -3.61 0.43 13.69
C ASP A 493 -3.98 1.09 12.35
N SER A 494 -2.99 1.49 11.55
CA SER A 494 -3.21 2.15 10.27
C SER A 494 -3.77 1.26 9.16
N GLY A 495 -3.67 -0.07 9.28
CA GLY A 495 -4.09 -1.02 8.25
C GLY A 495 -5.12 -2.07 8.69
N SER A 496 -5.21 -2.36 10.00
CA SER A 496 -6.05 -3.40 10.60
C SER A 496 -7.54 -3.46 10.18
N PRO A 497 -8.23 -2.35 9.83
CA PRO A 497 -9.59 -2.43 9.30
C PRO A 497 -9.70 -3.16 7.96
N TYR A 498 -8.64 -3.17 7.14
CA TYR A 498 -8.71 -3.59 5.72
C TYR A 498 -7.55 -4.47 5.24
N VAL A 499 -6.46 -4.60 6.02
CA VAL A 499 -5.29 -5.46 5.77
C VAL A 499 -4.75 -6.04 7.08
N ALA A 500 -4.27 -7.29 7.02
CA ALA A 500 -3.39 -7.89 8.02
C ALA A 500 -2.20 -8.60 7.33
N PHE A 501 -1.33 -9.22 8.13
CA PHE A 501 -0.13 -9.91 7.68
C PHE A 501 -0.15 -11.36 8.17
N ASP A 502 -0.35 -12.31 7.26
CA ASP A 502 -0.42 -13.75 7.53
C ASP A 502 0.96 -14.40 7.45
N ARG A 503 1.30 -15.27 8.41
CA ARG A 503 2.59 -15.95 8.42
C ARG A 503 2.74 -16.85 7.20
N VAL A 504 3.81 -16.65 6.43
CA VAL A 504 4.06 -17.38 5.19
C VAL A 504 4.44 -18.83 5.53
N PRO A 505 3.78 -19.84 4.92
CA PRO A 505 4.21 -21.23 5.04
C PRO A 505 5.67 -21.38 4.62
N TRP A 506 6.45 -22.20 5.33
CA TRP A 506 7.91 -22.30 5.13
C TRP A 506 8.29 -22.46 3.65
N TYR A 507 7.51 -23.24 2.91
CA TYR A 507 7.75 -23.60 1.52
C TYR A 507 7.46 -22.47 0.49
N LEU A 508 6.95 -21.32 0.93
CA LEU A 508 6.81 -20.07 0.14
C LEU A 508 7.59 -18.89 0.74
N SER A 509 8.40 -19.12 1.78
CA SER A 509 9.15 -18.05 2.45
C SER A 509 10.35 -17.57 1.62
N THR A 510 10.33 -16.28 1.26
CA THR A 510 11.46 -15.56 0.64
C THR A 510 12.71 -15.46 1.51
N ALA A 511 12.66 -15.86 2.79
CA ALA A 511 13.83 -15.92 3.66
C ALA A 511 14.89 -16.90 3.15
N TRP A 512 14.47 -18.05 2.61
CA TRP A 512 15.38 -19.04 1.99
C TRP A 512 15.22 -19.16 0.47
N LEU A 513 13.99 -18.97 -0.06
CA LEU A 513 13.74 -19.09 -1.50
C LEU A 513 14.53 -18.07 -2.32
N THR A 514 14.57 -16.80 -1.89
CA THR A 514 15.24 -15.75 -2.68
C THR A 514 16.76 -15.98 -2.73
N PRO A 515 17.48 -16.26 -1.63
CA PRO A 515 18.88 -16.69 -1.68
C PRO A 515 19.09 -17.95 -2.53
N ALA A 516 18.27 -18.99 -2.35
CA ALA A 516 18.39 -20.23 -3.12
C ALA A 516 18.20 -19.99 -4.64
N PHE A 517 17.23 -19.16 -5.02
CA PHE A 517 16.95 -18.79 -6.40
C PHE A 517 18.10 -17.99 -7.03
N LEU A 518 18.66 -17.00 -6.32
CA LEU A 518 19.79 -16.22 -6.80
C LEU A 518 21.07 -17.06 -6.98
N VAL A 519 21.38 -17.94 -6.01
CA VAL A 519 22.50 -18.89 -6.12
C VAL A 519 22.28 -19.86 -7.29
N SER A 520 21.06 -20.37 -7.45
CA SER A 520 20.68 -21.23 -8.57
C SER A 520 20.88 -20.51 -9.91
N LEU A 521 20.36 -19.29 -10.06
CA LEU A 521 20.52 -18.49 -11.26
C LEU A 521 22.00 -18.20 -11.58
N GLY A 522 22.81 -17.90 -10.57
CA GLY A 522 24.26 -17.74 -10.72
C GLY A 522 24.97 -19.01 -11.22
N ALA A 523 24.61 -20.19 -10.68
CA ALA A 523 25.16 -21.47 -11.13
C ALA A 523 24.72 -21.82 -12.57
N LEU A 524 23.48 -21.50 -12.95
CA LEU A 524 22.98 -21.68 -14.32
C LEU A 524 23.68 -20.73 -15.30
N LEU A 525 23.86 -19.46 -14.93
CA LEU A 525 24.58 -18.46 -15.73
C LEU A 525 26.04 -18.85 -15.94
N LEU A 526 26.75 -19.26 -14.86
CA LEU A 526 28.13 -19.74 -14.97
C LEU A 526 28.21 -20.99 -15.86
N THR A 527 27.24 -21.90 -15.76
CA THR A 527 27.15 -23.09 -16.62
C THR A 527 26.94 -22.74 -18.09
N ALA A 528 26.08 -21.75 -18.38
CA ALA A 528 25.78 -21.28 -19.72
C ALA A 528 27.00 -20.60 -20.37
N ILE A 529 27.74 -19.77 -19.63
CA ILE A 529 28.94 -19.05 -20.11
C ILE A 529 30.14 -20.00 -20.23
N ALA A 530 30.36 -20.88 -19.24
CA ALA A 530 31.50 -21.80 -19.24
C ALA A 530 31.41 -22.87 -20.35
N TRP A 531 30.22 -23.15 -20.88
CA TRP A 531 30.03 -24.16 -21.93
C TRP A 531 30.72 -23.81 -23.27
N PRO A 532 30.43 -22.67 -23.94
CA PRO A 532 31.14 -22.27 -25.14
C PRO A 532 32.62 -22.00 -24.87
N ALA A 533 32.97 -21.38 -23.73
CA ALA A 533 34.37 -21.16 -23.35
C ALA A 533 35.17 -22.47 -23.28
N ALA A 534 34.64 -23.50 -22.59
CA ALA A 534 35.29 -24.82 -22.52
C ALA A 534 35.31 -25.55 -23.87
N ALA A 535 34.38 -25.26 -24.79
CA ALA A 535 34.43 -25.79 -26.15
C ALA A 535 35.55 -25.13 -26.98
N LEU A 536 35.71 -23.80 -26.88
CA LEU A 536 36.80 -23.05 -27.51
C LEU A 536 38.17 -23.49 -26.98
N VAL A 537 38.32 -23.63 -25.67
CA VAL A 537 39.57 -24.13 -25.04
C VAL A 537 39.90 -25.54 -25.53
N ARG A 538 38.96 -26.49 -25.47
CA ARG A 538 39.20 -27.86 -25.99
C ARG A 538 39.57 -27.86 -27.48
N ARG A 539 38.95 -27.01 -28.30
CA ARG A 539 39.30 -26.87 -29.73
C ARG A 539 40.72 -26.30 -29.91
N ARG A 540 41.11 -25.29 -29.13
CA ARG A 540 42.45 -24.68 -29.19
C ARG A 540 43.57 -25.63 -28.77
N TYR A 541 43.31 -26.52 -27.82
CA TYR A 541 44.30 -27.47 -27.28
C TYR A 541 44.12 -28.92 -27.78
N GLY A 542 43.28 -29.18 -28.78
CA GLY A 542 43.10 -30.51 -29.38
C GLY A 542 42.49 -31.59 -28.46
N VAL A 543 41.89 -31.20 -27.32
CA VAL A 543 41.46 -32.16 -26.28
C VAL A 543 40.12 -32.81 -26.63
N ALA A 544 40.15 -34.09 -26.98
CA ALA A 544 38.96 -34.90 -27.25
C ALA A 544 38.07 -35.08 -25.99
N SER A 545 36.75 -35.19 -26.17
CA SER A 545 35.83 -35.45 -25.06
C SER A 545 35.76 -36.95 -24.75
N GLY A 546 36.39 -37.40 -23.67
CA GLY A 546 36.29 -38.77 -23.14
C GLY A 546 34.93 -39.15 -22.53
N LEU A 547 33.83 -38.66 -23.11
CA LEU A 547 32.45 -38.94 -22.67
C LEU A 547 31.76 -39.88 -23.65
N SER A 548 31.01 -40.86 -23.11
CA SER A 548 30.15 -41.73 -23.90
C SER A 548 29.11 -40.92 -24.71
N PRO A 549 28.57 -41.45 -25.84
CA PRO A 549 27.59 -40.73 -26.64
C PRO A 549 26.36 -40.28 -25.82
N ALA A 550 25.86 -41.15 -24.93
CA ALA A 550 24.72 -40.86 -24.06
C ALA A 550 25.05 -39.75 -23.04
N ALA A 551 26.17 -39.86 -22.33
CA ALA A 551 26.56 -38.85 -21.34
C ALA A 551 27.00 -37.51 -21.95
N ARG A 552 27.43 -37.53 -23.23
CA ARG A 552 27.67 -36.33 -24.04
C ARG A 552 26.35 -35.65 -24.42
N LYS A 553 25.31 -36.42 -24.73
CA LYS A 553 23.95 -35.90 -25.02
C LYS A 553 23.32 -35.28 -23.77
N SER A 554 23.35 -35.96 -22.61
CA SER A 554 22.83 -35.40 -21.34
C SER A 554 23.59 -34.12 -20.93
N TYR A 555 24.93 -34.13 -21.02
CA TYR A 555 25.79 -32.99 -20.68
C TYR A 555 25.46 -31.74 -21.50
N ARG A 556 25.19 -31.92 -22.81
CA ARG A 556 24.82 -30.84 -23.74
C ARG A 556 23.41 -30.33 -23.48
N LEU A 557 22.43 -31.23 -23.33
CA LEU A 557 21.04 -30.85 -23.05
C LEU A 557 20.93 -30.06 -21.73
N THR A 558 21.58 -30.51 -20.67
CA THR A 558 21.60 -29.80 -19.37
C THR A 558 22.12 -28.36 -19.51
N ARG A 559 23.09 -28.13 -20.40
CA ARG A 559 23.67 -26.79 -20.65
C ARG A 559 22.82 -25.93 -21.57
N GLY A 560 22.20 -26.53 -22.59
CA GLY A 560 21.20 -25.86 -23.42
C GLY A 560 20.00 -25.40 -22.60
N PHE A 561 19.44 -26.28 -21.77
CA PHE A 561 18.35 -25.93 -20.86
C PHE A 561 18.77 -24.97 -19.75
N ALA A 562 20.02 -24.99 -19.27
CA ALA A 562 20.51 -23.99 -18.34
C ALA A 562 20.54 -22.58 -18.98
N ALA A 563 21.04 -22.47 -20.22
CA ALA A 563 21.05 -21.21 -20.95
C ALA A 563 19.62 -20.72 -21.26
N LEU A 564 18.73 -21.63 -21.67
CA LEU A 564 17.31 -21.33 -21.91
C LEU A 564 16.60 -20.86 -20.62
N ALA A 565 16.83 -21.52 -19.48
CA ALA A 565 16.25 -21.15 -18.20
C ALA A 565 16.71 -19.75 -17.74
N VAL A 566 18.00 -19.42 -17.92
CA VAL A 566 18.52 -18.05 -17.68
C VAL A 566 17.84 -17.03 -18.59
N ALA A 567 17.68 -17.33 -19.89
CA ALA A 567 17.00 -16.45 -20.84
C ALA A 567 15.51 -16.24 -20.51
N VAL A 568 14.80 -17.30 -20.08
CA VAL A 568 13.41 -17.23 -19.63
C VAL A 568 13.26 -16.39 -18.36
N VAL A 569 14.14 -16.58 -17.37
CA VAL A 569 14.12 -15.78 -16.14
C VAL A 569 14.41 -14.31 -16.45
N ALA A 570 15.37 -14.01 -17.32
CA ALA A 570 15.60 -12.65 -17.80
C ALA A 570 14.38 -12.08 -18.55
N GLY A 571 13.71 -12.88 -19.36
CA GLY A 571 12.46 -12.51 -20.04
C GLY A 571 11.35 -12.13 -19.07
N TRP A 572 11.12 -12.93 -18.02
CA TRP A 572 10.17 -12.59 -16.95
C TRP A 572 10.54 -11.31 -16.20
N ILE A 573 11.82 -11.13 -15.86
CA ILE A 573 12.30 -9.91 -15.18
C ILE A 573 12.06 -8.67 -16.05
N LEU A 574 12.35 -8.75 -17.34
CA LEU A 574 12.10 -7.65 -18.29
C LEU A 574 10.60 -7.39 -18.48
N PHE A 575 9.79 -8.44 -18.58
CA PHE A 575 8.33 -8.35 -18.70
C PHE A 575 7.71 -7.64 -17.49
N VAL A 576 7.99 -8.12 -16.28
CA VAL A 576 7.49 -7.51 -15.03
C VAL A 576 8.05 -6.08 -14.86
N SER A 577 9.31 -5.84 -15.22
CA SER A 577 9.90 -4.49 -15.18
C SER A 577 9.23 -3.50 -16.14
N ARG A 578 8.74 -3.96 -17.30
CA ARG A 578 7.94 -3.13 -18.20
C ARG A 578 6.54 -2.90 -17.62
N LEU A 579 5.92 -3.96 -17.11
CA LEU A 579 4.57 -3.93 -16.54
C LEU A 579 4.43 -2.93 -15.37
N VAL A 580 5.39 -2.94 -14.45
CA VAL A 580 5.38 -2.07 -13.26
C VAL A 580 5.63 -0.60 -13.61
N ARG A 581 6.29 -0.31 -14.74
CA ARG A 581 6.49 1.07 -15.22
C ARG A 581 5.26 1.63 -15.92
N ASP A 582 4.46 0.79 -16.55
CA ASP A 582 3.27 1.18 -17.29
C ASP A 582 2.17 0.11 -17.18
N PHE A 583 1.34 0.25 -16.15
CA PHE A 583 0.18 -0.61 -15.93
C PHE A 583 -0.91 -0.45 -17.01
N SER A 584 -0.86 0.58 -17.88
CA SER A 584 -1.84 0.70 -18.98
C SER A 584 -1.63 -0.34 -20.09
N SER A 585 -0.40 -0.87 -20.20
CA SER A 585 -0.04 -1.98 -21.09
C SER A 585 -0.74 -3.32 -20.74
N LEU A 586 -1.40 -3.41 -19.58
CA LEU A 586 -2.25 -4.55 -19.19
C LEU A 586 -3.49 -4.74 -20.08
N ASN A 587 -3.81 -3.77 -20.94
CA ASN A 587 -4.97 -3.81 -21.84
C ASN A 587 -4.78 -4.70 -23.09
N GLY A 588 -3.77 -5.57 -23.12
CA GLY A 588 -3.60 -6.63 -24.12
C GLY A 588 -2.32 -6.54 -24.96
N GLU A 589 -1.64 -5.39 -24.96
CA GLU A 589 -0.43 -5.15 -25.78
C GLU A 589 0.71 -6.15 -25.49
N LEU A 590 0.77 -6.66 -24.26
CA LEU A 590 1.80 -7.59 -23.81
C LEU A 590 1.36 -9.06 -23.78
N ASP A 591 0.11 -9.37 -24.15
CA ASP A 591 -0.44 -10.73 -24.02
C ASP A 591 0.34 -11.75 -24.86
N GLY A 592 0.80 -11.39 -26.06
CA GLY A 592 1.62 -12.27 -26.89
C GLY A 592 2.98 -12.63 -26.25
N VAL A 593 3.62 -11.68 -25.57
CA VAL A 593 4.88 -11.91 -24.85
C VAL A 593 4.62 -12.76 -23.59
N LEU A 594 3.52 -12.50 -22.89
CA LEU A 594 3.10 -13.29 -21.73
C LEU A 594 2.85 -14.76 -22.12
N ILE A 595 2.08 -15.00 -23.19
CA ILE A 595 1.78 -16.34 -23.70
C ILE A 595 3.08 -17.05 -24.10
N ALA A 596 4.00 -16.37 -24.78
CA ALA A 596 5.31 -16.94 -25.12
C ALA A 596 6.11 -17.33 -23.86
N LEU A 597 6.15 -16.48 -22.83
CA LEU A 597 6.79 -16.82 -21.56
C LEU A 597 6.11 -17.99 -20.85
N GLN A 598 4.78 -18.04 -20.80
CA GLN A 598 4.00 -19.12 -20.20
C GLN A 598 4.19 -20.47 -20.93
N LEU A 599 4.41 -20.46 -22.24
CA LEU A 599 4.70 -21.66 -23.03
C LEU A 599 6.16 -22.12 -22.89
N VAL A 600 7.13 -21.21 -22.90
CA VAL A 600 8.57 -21.56 -22.86
C VAL A 600 9.04 -21.91 -21.44
N THR A 601 8.45 -21.32 -20.39
CA THR A 601 8.83 -21.60 -18.99
C THR A 601 8.75 -23.08 -18.58
N PRO A 602 7.64 -23.82 -18.79
CA PRO A 602 7.58 -25.24 -18.47
C PRO A 602 8.60 -26.05 -19.26
N VAL A 603 8.78 -25.76 -20.57
CA VAL A 603 9.79 -26.44 -21.41
C VAL A 603 11.20 -26.22 -20.87
N ALA A 604 11.54 -24.98 -20.48
CA ALA A 604 12.84 -24.64 -19.93
C ALA A 604 13.09 -25.31 -18.57
N PHE A 605 12.13 -25.22 -17.63
CA PHE A 605 12.33 -25.65 -16.24
C PHE A 605 12.22 -27.17 -16.10
N LEU A 606 11.23 -27.81 -16.73
CA LEU A 606 11.10 -29.27 -16.74
C LEU A 606 12.20 -29.92 -17.58
N GLY A 607 12.59 -29.31 -18.71
CA GLY A 607 13.71 -29.77 -19.53
C GLY A 607 15.04 -29.68 -18.79
N LEU A 608 15.27 -28.61 -18.04
CA LEU A 608 16.44 -28.47 -17.15
C LEU A 608 16.42 -29.55 -16.06
N PHE A 609 15.30 -29.77 -15.38
CA PHE A 609 15.17 -30.80 -14.34
C PHE A 609 15.42 -32.22 -14.89
N ALA A 610 14.70 -32.62 -15.94
CA ALA A 610 14.85 -33.95 -16.53
C ALA A 610 16.27 -34.20 -17.09
N SER A 611 16.87 -33.19 -17.74
CA SER A 611 18.24 -33.32 -18.23
C SER A 611 19.28 -33.33 -17.11
N ALA A 612 19.09 -32.57 -16.03
CA ALA A 612 19.94 -32.61 -14.84
C ALA A 612 19.88 -33.98 -14.13
N VAL A 613 18.67 -34.56 -13.95
CA VAL A 613 18.48 -35.92 -13.43
C VAL A 613 19.16 -36.97 -14.32
N TRP A 614 19.04 -36.86 -15.64
CA TRP A 614 19.72 -37.78 -16.55
C TRP A 614 21.24 -37.61 -16.51
N ASN A 615 21.72 -36.37 -16.46
CA ASN A 615 23.15 -36.07 -16.41
C ASN A 615 23.78 -36.48 -15.08
N ILE A 616 23.09 -36.36 -13.94
CA ILE A 616 23.65 -36.78 -12.64
C ILE A 616 23.88 -38.29 -12.62
N ARG A 617 22.98 -39.11 -13.19
CA ARG A 617 23.18 -40.57 -13.32
C ARG A 617 24.52 -40.87 -14.01
N HIS A 618 24.73 -40.33 -15.22
CA HIS A 618 25.99 -40.53 -15.96
C HIS A 618 27.22 -40.00 -15.22
N VAL A 619 27.09 -38.86 -14.55
CA VAL A 619 28.19 -38.24 -13.80
C VAL A 619 28.65 -39.11 -12.62
N TRP A 620 27.76 -39.93 -12.06
CA TRP A 620 28.05 -40.83 -10.95
C TRP A 620 28.45 -42.25 -11.39
N THR A 621 27.92 -42.75 -12.51
CA THR A 621 28.28 -44.08 -13.06
C THR A 621 29.55 -44.08 -13.90
N GLU A 622 29.92 -42.97 -14.54
CA GLU A 622 31.20 -42.83 -15.26
C GLU A 622 32.33 -42.38 -14.30
N ALA A 623 33.60 -42.66 -14.66
CA ALA A 623 34.80 -42.29 -13.90
C ALA A 623 35.11 -40.77 -13.95
N ARG A 624 34.16 -39.95 -13.51
CA ARG A 624 34.22 -38.48 -13.55
C ARG A 624 34.87 -37.91 -12.29
N GLY A 625 35.72 -36.89 -12.46
CA GLY A 625 36.37 -36.20 -11.36
C GLY A 625 35.40 -35.53 -10.37
N ARG A 626 35.86 -35.33 -9.12
CA ARG A 626 35.06 -34.83 -7.99
C ARG A 626 34.27 -33.55 -8.30
N PHE A 627 34.88 -32.60 -9.03
CA PHE A 627 34.22 -31.36 -9.45
C PHE A 627 32.98 -31.60 -10.33
N ALA A 628 33.03 -32.57 -11.25
CA ALA A 628 31.88 -32.88 -12.10
C ALA A 628 30.72 -33.47 -11.29
N LYS A 629 31.01 -34.32 -10.29
CA LYS A 629 30.00 -34.88 -9.36
C LYS A 629 29.34 -33.79 -8.51
N PHE A 630 30.15 -32.90 -7.94
CA PHE A 630 29.67 -31.72 -7.22
C PHE A 630 28.80 -30.81 -8.11
N TRP A 631 29.29 -30.42 -9.29
CA TRP A 631 28.55 -29.53 -10.19
C TRP A 631 27.26 -30.19 -10.72
N GLY A 632 27.23 -31.52 -10.87
CA GLY A 632 26.02 -32.27 -11.19
C GLY A 632 24.93 -32.12 -10.12
N ILE A 633 25.30 -32.15 -8.84
CA ILE A 633 24.39 -31.89 -7.73
C ILE A 633 23.91 -30.42 -7.75
N VAL A 634 24.82 -29.46 -7.89
CA VAL A 634 24.49 -28.03 -7.96
C VAL A 634 23.47 -27.75 -9.07
N MET A 635 23.65 -28.34 -10.25
CA MET A 635 22.72 -28.21 -11.36
C MET A 635 21.34 -28.83 -11.09
N LEU A 636 21.28 -29.97 -10.39
CA LEU A 636 20.01 -30.59 -10.00
C LEU A 636 19.27 -29.75 -8.95
N ILE A 637 19.98 -29.24 -7.94
CA ILE A 637 19.41 -28.32 -6.94
C ILE A 637 18.88 -27.06 -7.62
N ALA A 638 19.66 -26.46 -8.53
CA ALA A 638 19.23 -25.27 -9.27
C ALA A 638 17.96 -25.53 -10.11
N ALA A 639 17.87 -26.70 -10.74
CA ALA A 639 16.68 -27.11 -11.48
C ALA A 639 15.44 -27.26 -10.57
N VAL A 640 15.61 -27.91 -9.40
CA VAL A 640 14.54 -28.06 -8.41
C VAL A 640 14.07 -26.70 -7.89
N VAL A 641 14.98 -25.78 -7.57
CA VAL A 641 14.63 -24.44 -7.08
C VAL A 641 13.90 -23.62 -8.15
N LEU A 642 14.34 -23.64 -9.41
CA LEU A 642 13.63 -22.95 -10.49
C LEU A 642 12.24 -23.54 -10.72
N LEU A 643 12.09 -24.86 -10.72
CA LEU A 643 10.79 -25.52 -10.83
C LEU A 643 9.88 -25.18 -9.63
N TRP A 644 10.44 -25.15 -8.42
CA TRP A 644 9.73 -24.77 -7.20
C TRP A 644 9.17 -23.35 -7.28
N VAL A 645 10.00 -22.39 -7.68
CA VAL A 645 9.57 -21.00 -7.90
C VAL A 645 8.56 -20.91 -9.04
N GLY A 646 8.78 -21.64 -10.13
CA GLY A 646 7.89 -21.66 -11.29
C GLY A 646 6.48 -22.13 -10.98
N VAL A 647 6.34 -23.17 -10.16
CA VAL A 647 5.04 -23.67 -9.69
C VAL A 647 4.48 -22.80 -8.56
N GLY A 648 5.25 -22.55 -7.51
CA GLY A 648 4.80 -21.86 -6.29
C GLY A 648 4.38 -20.40 -6.49
N PHE A 649 4.86 -19.75 -7.56
CA PHE A 649 4.56 -18.36 -7.93
C PHE A 649 3.90 -18.25 -9.32
N HIS A 650 3.34 -19.34 -9.84
CA HIS A 650 2.53 -19.41 -11.07
C HIS A 650 3.19 -18.84 -12.35
N LEU A 651 4.52 -18.93 -12.48
CA LEU A 651 5.20 -18.71 -13.77
C LEU A 651 4.99 -19.90 -14.73
N ILE A 652 4.63 -21.07 -14.19
CA ILE A 652 4.15 -22.24 -14.93
C ILE A 652 2.62 -22.29 -14.76
N GLY A 653 1.91 -21.66 -15.68
CA GLY A 653 0.44 -21.62 -15.73
C GLY A 653 -0.05 -20.90 -16.98
N PHE A 654 -1.22 -21.30 -17.49
CA PHE A 654 -1.76 -20.82 -18.77
C PHE A 654 -2.89 -19.76 -18.60
N GLY A 655 -2.84 -19.00 -17.51
CA GLY A 655 -3.87 -18.02 -17.16
C GLY A 655 -3.50 -16.60 -17.61
N THR A 656 -4.41 -15.95 -18.34
CA THR A 656 -4.32 -14.51 -18.70
C THR A 656 -5.27 -13.61 -17.88
N ARG A 657 -5.82 -14.15 -16.78
CA ARG A 657 -6.56 -13.40 -15.75
C ARG A 657 -5.60 -13.04 -14.61
N PHE A 658 -5.31 -11.75 -14.42
CA PHE A 658 -4.38 -11.19 -13.43
C PHE A 658 -4.64 -9.71 -13.15
#